data_AF-A0AA38XVR5-F1
#
_entry.id   AF-A0AA38XVR5-F1
#
_cell.length_a   1.000
_cell.length_b   1.000
_cell.length_c   1.000
_cell.angle_alpha   90.00
_cell.angle_beta   90.00
_cell.angle_gamma   90.00
#
_symmetry.space_group_name_H-M   'P 1'
#
loop_
_entity.id
_entity.type
_entity.pdbx_description
1 polymer ?
#
loop_
_entity_poly.entity_id
_entity_poly.type
_entity_poly.pdbx_seq_one_letter_code
_entity_poly.pdbx_strand_id
1 'polypeptide(L)'
;MAHTFTVPDNYGYVVLVALGLAPVLAFAQGIVVGICRKPARVTYPNPYATPQEAKENQASYKFNCAQRAHGNYMENMPQTIASMLFAGLEYPVATAALGAGWIFFRIVYAYGYIAGQQAQGKGRLYGSGFWLMQAGIWGLMADANTSLAQETANLHLDEVTGERVSKSELKKRQKQRQQEEKKKEKAAAAPPKPEKKASSAELDESNLNPNQYFEIRSGRVNRMRETKNPNPYPHKFQVNTDIPKFLVEHADLKPGEQKKDVEIRVAGRVYTKRASGNKLVFYDIRGAGTKVQIMCQAQEAKGDVAFEAQHEHLRRGDIIGVIGYPGRTSPKNRPNDGELSVFAHEVILLTPCLHQIPSEHFGLQDVETRFRQRYLDLIMSDRSRNILLTRAKIVSYIRNYFDSNGFIEVETPMMNSIAGGATAKPFVTHINEYDTDMFMRIAPELYLKMLVVGGIERVYELGKQFRNEGADLTHNPEFTTCEFYEAYADVYDVMDRTEELVSGLVKEVTGGHKTTFHTQTGETYDVDWSRPWKRIDMIPALEEATGEKFPPGDQLHTAETNEFFKRLLKKVNVVCSPPETNARMLDKLVGEFIEEKCINPTFITGHPQMMSPLAKYHRSQAGICERFEAFVCKKEIVNAYTELNDPFDQRLRFEEQARQKAQGDDEAQMVDENFCTALEFGLPPTGGWGMGIDRMVMFLTDNYTIREVLAFPFMKEEKNTGKDKQLAAEVVGIEPMPEEDVSVKH
;
A
#
# COMPACT_ATOMS: atom_id res chain seq x y z
N MET A 1 -24.46 25.44 0.02
CA MET A 1 -24.57 25.78 -1.41
C MET A 1 -23.29 25.35 -2.08
N ALA A 2 -23.36 24.51 -3.12
CA ALA A 2 -22.18 24.18 -3.91
C ALA A 2 -21.85 25.39 -4.79
N HIS A 3 -20.66 25.98 -4.62
CA HIS A 3 -20.15 26.98 -5.55
C HIS A 3 -19.71 26.25 -6.82
N THR A 4 -20.56 26.24 -7.84
CA THR A 4 -20.19 25.82 -9.19
C THR A 4 -19.34 26.92 -9.83
N PHE A 5 -18.05 26.67 -10.00
CA PHE A 5 -17.14 27.55 -10.74
C PHE A 5 -17.34 27.30 -12.24
N THR A 6 -17.93 28.26 -12.95
CA THR A 6 -18.12 28.20 -14.41
C THR A 6 -16.88 28.76 -15.10
N VAL A 7 -16.23 27.93 -15.91
CA VAL A 7 -15.04 28.27 -16.68
C VAL A 7 -15.46 28.88 -18.03
N PRO A 8 -14.73 29.87 -18.60
CA PRO A 8 -15.10 30.50 -19.87
C PRO A 8 -15.16 29.54 -21.05
N ASP A 9 -16.06 29.82 -21.99
CA ASP A 9 -16.06 29.19 -23.31
C ASP A 9 -14.70 29.46 -23.98
N ASN A 10 -14.05 28.39 -24.48
CA ASN A 10 -12.69 28.38 -25.06
C ASN A 10 -11.52 28.19 -24.08
N TYR A 11 -11.75 28.05 -22.76
CA TYR A 11 -10.68 27.72 -21.81
C TYR A 11 -9.99 26.38 -22.10
N GLY A 12 -10.67 25.48 -22.81
CA GLY A 12 -10.09 24.23 -23.30
C GLY A 12 -8.80 24.43 -24.12
N TYR A 13 -8.64 25.56 -24.83
CA TYR A 13 -7.39 25.86 -25.54
C TYR A 13 -6.24 26.16 -24.58
N VAL A 14 -6.51 26.81 -23.44
CA VAL A 14 -5.51 27.06 -22.40
C VAL A 14 -5.05 25.74 -21.81
N VAL A 15 -5.99 24.83 -21.52
CA VAL A 15 -5.69 23.47 -21.02
C VAL A 15 -4.86 22.68 -22.03
N LEU A 16 -5.24 22.70 -23.31
CA LEU A 16 -4.52 22.00 -24.37
C LEU A 16 -3.06 22.48 -24.48
N VAL A 17 -2.82 23.79 -24.40
CA VAL A 17 -1.47 24.33 -24.52
C VAL A 17 -0.66 24.14 -23.22
N ALA A 18 -1.24 24.46 -22.06
CA ALA A 18 -0.55 24.44 -20.78
C ALA A 18 -0.33 23.03 -20.22
N LEU A 19 -1.31 22.14 -20.36
CA LEU A 19 -1.26 20.78 -19.81
C LEU A 19 -1.06 19.70 -20.88
N GLY A 20 -1.24 20.03 -22.16
CA GLY A 20 -0.92 19.14 -23.27
C GLY A 20 0.45 19.43 -23.89
N LEU A 21 0.56 20.54 -24.63
CA LEU A 21 1.73 20.81 -25.46
C LEU A 21 3.01 21.13 -24.67
N ALA A 22 2.91 21.85 -23.55
CA ALA A 22 4.10 22.19 -22.77
C ALA A 22 4.79 20.96 -22.12
N PRO A 23 4.07 20.05 -21.43
CA PRO A 23 4.68 18.81 -20.93
C PRO A 23 5.25 17.91 -22.04
N VAL A 24 4.58 17.85 -23.21
CA VAL A 24 5.08 17.10 -24.37
C VAL A 24 6.42 17.66 -24.87
N LEU A 25 6.57 18.98 -24.90
CA LEU A 25 7.85 19.60 -25.25
C LEU A 25 8.95 19.33 -24.20
N ALA A 26 8.62 19.33 -22.91
CA ALA A 26 9.55 18.93 -21.85
C ALA A 26 10.10 17.51 -22.11
N PHE A 27 9.20 16.57 -22.37
CA PHE A 27 9.53 15.19 -22.65
C PHE A 27 10.39 15.05 -23.92
N ALA A 28 10.01 15.74 -25.00
CA ALA A 28 10.77 15.73 -26.25
C ALA A 28 12.20 16.27 -26.07
N GLN A 29 12.39 17.35 -25.30
CA GLN A 29 13.71 17.88 -25.00
C GLN A 29 14.54 16.93 -24.12
N GLY A 30 13.93 16.23 -23.17
CA GLY A 30 14.57 15.19 -22.37
C GLY A 30 15.10 14.02 -23.23
N ILE A 31 14.36 13.62 -24.27
CA ILE A 31 14.82 12.64 -25.26
C ILE A 31 16.04 13.17 -26.01
N VAL A 32 16.02 14.43 -26.46
CA VAL A 32 17.16 15.05 -27.17
C VAL A 32 18.41 15.08 -26.29
N VAL A 33 18.27 15.39 -25.00
CA VAL A 33 19.36 15.28 -24.01
C VAL A 33 19.93 13.86 -23.98
N GLY A 34 19.06 12.84 -23.88
CA GLY A 34 19.47 11.44 -23.86
C GLY A 34 20.21 11.02 -25.12
N ILE A 35 19.75 11.47 -26.30
CA ILE A 35 20.42 11.23 -27.59
C ILE A 35 21.80 11.90 -27.63
N CYS A 36 21.91 13.15 -27.17
CA CYS A 36 23.19 13.88 -27.15
C CYS A 36 24.18 13.33 -26.11
N ARG A 37 23.71 12.64 -25.05
CA ARG A 37 24.57 12.09 -23.99
C ARG A 37 25.44 10.93 -24.45
N LYS A 38 24.89 10.02 -25.26
CA LYS A 38 25.59 8.83 -25.76
C LYS A 38 26.93 9.15 -26.44
N PRO A 39 27.01 10.05 -27.44
CA PRO A 39 28.28 10.42 -28.07
C PRO A 39 29.19 11.30 -27.17
N ALA A 40 28.65 11.93 -26.12
CA ALA A 40 29.42 12.72 -25.16
C ALA A 40 30.14 11.88 -24.10
N ARG A 41 29.78 10.58 -23.95
CA ARG A 41 30.36 9.63 -22.97
C ARG A 41 30.29 10.10 -21.51
N VAL A 42 29.31 10.94 -21.16
CA VAL A 42 29.10 11.40 -19.78
C VAL A 42 28.34 10.34 -18.98
N THR A 43 29.00 9.72 -18.01
CA THR A 43 28.40 8.71 -17.11
C THR A 43 27.44 9.35 -16.11
N TYR A 44 26.44 8.60 -15.66
CA TYR A 44 25.64 9.00 -14.49
C TYR A 44 26.51 8.93 -13.23
N PRO A 45 26.27 9.78 -12.21
CA PRO A 45 25.17 10.75 -12.08
C PRO A 45 25.46 12.14 -12.68
N ASN A 46 26.57 12.32 -13.41
CA ASN A 46 27.01 13.65 -13.85
C ASN A 46 25.97 14.32 -14.77
N PRO A 47 25.47 15.53 -14.43
CA PRO A 47 24.47 16.23 -15.24
C PRO A 47 25.09 16.95 -16.45
N TYR A 48 26.40 17.25 -16.41
CA TYR A 48 27.14 17.93 -17.47
C TYR A 48 28.49 17.25 -17.71
N ALA A 49 29.02 17.35 -18.94
CA ALA A 49 30.43 17.12 -19.22
C ALA A 49 31.28 18.25 -18.62
N THR A 50 32.51 17.95 -18.20
CA THR A 50 33.42 18.96 -17.65
C THR A 50 33.80 20.02 -18.70
N PRO A 51 34.22 21.23 -18.28
CA PRO A 51 34.67 22.26 -19.23
C PRO A 51 35.84 21.82 -20.11
N GLN A 52 36.65 20.87 -19.66
CA GLN A 52 37.78 20.31 -20.40
C GLN A 52 37.30 19.29 -21.44
N GLU A 53 36.42 18.35 -21.05
CA GLU A 53 35.76 17.42 -21.97
C GLU A 53 34.96 18.15 -23.05
N ALA A 54 34.30 19.26 -22.70
CA ALA A 54 33.54 20.06 -23.66
C ALA A 54 34.43 20.87 -24.62
N LYS A 55 35.70 21.09 -24.31
CA LYS A 55 36.69 21.69 -25.24
C LYS A 55 37.30 20.65 -26.17
N GLU A 56 37.53 19.45 -25.65
CA GLU A 56 38.20 18.35 -26.36
C GLU A 56 37.24 17.52 -27.23
N ASN A 57 35.96 17.43 -26.84
CA ASN A 57 34.93 16.68 -27.56
C ASN A 57 33.73 17.56 -27.92
N GLN A 58 33.50 17.73 -29.23
CA GLN A 58 32.36 18.49 -29.75
C GLN A 58 31.01 17.89 -29.36
N ALA A 59 30.92 16.57 -29.17
CA ALA A 59 29.70 15.92 -28.68
C ALA A 59 29.40 16.30 -27.23
N SER A 60 30.42 16.43 -26.38
CA SER A 60 30.28 16.88 -24.98
C SER A 60 29.82 18.33 -24.90
N TYR A 61 30.29 19.18 -25.81
CA TYR A 61 29.79 20.54 -25.95
C TYR A 61 28.29 20.58 -26.33
N LYS A 62 27.89 19.80 -27.35
CA LYS A 62 26.48 19.69 -27.78
C LYS A 62 25.57 19.12 -26.69
N PHE A 63 26.03 18.11 -25.95
CA PHE A 63 25.32 17.56 -24.80
C PHE A 63 25.08 18.62 -23.72
N ASN A 64 26.12 19.35 -23.32
CA ASN A 64 26.00 20.44 -22.36
C ASN A 64 25.03 21.54 -22.85
N CYS A 65 24.98 21.79 -24.16
CA CYS A 65 24.01 22.70 -24.76
C CYS A 65 22.57 22.18 -24.67
N ALA A 66 22.31 20.93 -25.04
CA ALA A 66 21.00 20.31 -24.92
C ALA A 66 20.50 20.29 -23.47
N GLN A 67 21.38 19.94 -22.53
CA GLN A 67 21.08 19.91 -21.10
C GLN A 67 20.71 21.29 -20.56
N ARG A 68 21.44 22.35 -20.92
CA ARG A 68 21.12 23.72 -20.49
C ARG A 68 19.80 24.22 -21.09
N ALA A 69 19.53 23.91 -22.36
CA ALA A 69 18.28 24.28 -23.00
C ALA A 69 17.07 23.62 -22.33
N HIS A 70 17.19 22.32 -22.01
CA HIS A 70 16.16 21.57 -21.31
C HIS A 70 15.98 22.04 -19.86
N GLY A 71 17.07 22.21 -19.11
CA GLY A 71 17.02 22.76 -17.74
C GLY A 71 16.33 24.12 -17.69
N ASN A 72 16.69 25.03 -18.60
CA ASN A 72 16.05 26.34 -18.67
C ASN A 72 14.55 26.27 -19.02
N TYR A 73 14.12 25.29 -19.81
CA TYR A 73 12.70 25.06 -20.07
C TYR A 73 11.99 24.59 -18.79
N MET A 74 12.55 23.60 -18.10
CA MET A 74 11.98 23.01 -16.88
C MET A 74 11.87 24.01 -15.72
N GLU A 75 12.81 24.94 -15.60
CA GLU A 75 12.77 25.99 -14.57
C GLU A 75 11.61 26.98 -14.78
N ASN A 76 11.25 27.26 -16.03
CA ASN A 76 10.25 28.29 -16.35
C ASN A 76 8.85 27.71 -16.62
N MET A 77 8.76 26.45 -17.08
CA MET A 77 7.51 25.80 -17.45
C MET A 77 6.44 25.86 -16.34
N PRO A 78 6.73 25.56 -15.05
CA PRO A 78 5.71 25.60 -14.00
C PRO A 78 5.11 26.99 -13.81
N GLN A 79 5.95 28.03 -13.83
CA GLN A 79 5.48 29.41 -13.69
C GLN A 79 4.63 29.83 -14.90
N THR A 80 5.06 29.48 -16.12
CA THR A 80 4.30 29.79 -17.33
C THR A 80 2.94 29.10 -17.33
N ILE A 81 2.88 27.81 -16.98
CA ILE A 81 1.62 27.06 -16.87
C ILE A 81 0.70 27.70 -15.84
N ALA A 82 1.21 28.02 -14.65
CA ALA A 82 0.41 28.68 -13.62
C ALA A 82 -0.15 30.02 -14.11
N SER A 83 0.70 30.89 -14.69
CA SER A 83 0.25 32.18 -15.23
C SER A 83 -0.78 32.03 -16.34
N MET A 84 -0.66 31.00 -17.19
CA MET A 84 -1.64 30.72 -18.23
C MET A 84 -2.98 30.26 -17.66
N LEU A 85 -2.97 29.38 -16.65
CA LEU A 85 -4.21 28.91 -16.03
C LEU A 85 -4.98 30.07 -15.37
N PHE A 86 -4.29 31.02 -14.74
CA PHE A 86 -4.93 32.20 -14.16
C PHE A 86 -5.38 33.22 -15.21
N ALA A 87 -4.49 33.63 -16.12
CA ALA A 87 -4.83 34.58 -17.19
C ALA A 87 -5.97 34.07 -18.09
N GLY A 88 -6.01 32.75 -18.32
CA GLY A 88 -7.01 32.12 -19.16
C GLY A 88 -8.44 32.22 -18.62
N LEU A 89 -8.62 32.47 -17.32
CA LEU A 89 -9.95 32.60 -16.71
C LEU A 89 -10.69 33.85 -17.21
N GLU A 90 -9.94 34.83 -17.72
CA GLU A 90 -10.51 36.06 -18.28
C GLU A 90 -10.19 36.20 -19.78
N TYR A 91 -8.99 35.76 -20.21
CA TYR A 91 -8.51 35.93 -21.58
C TYR A 91 -8.13 34.60 -22.27
N PRO A 92 -9.02 33.59 -22.35
CA PRO A 92 -8.67 32.21 -22.73
C PRO A 92 -7.98 32.11 -24.10
N VAL A 93 -8.47 32.83 -25.11
CA VAL A 93 -7.92 32.77 -26.48
C VAL A 93 -6.56 33.47 -26.58
N ALA A 94 -6.42 34.66 -25.99
CA ALA A 94 -5.17 35.40 -26.01
C ALA A 94 -4.07 34.68 -25.23
N THR A 95 -4.42 34.12 -24.07
CA THR A 95 -3.51 33.31 -23.26
C THR A 95 -3.07 32.04 -23.97
N ALA A 96 -3.98 31.33 -24.63
CA ALA A 96 -3.62 30.14 -25.42
C ALA A 96 -2.70 30.49 -26.60
N ALA A 97 -2.96 31.59 -27.31
CA ALA A 97 -2.12 32.05 -28.43
C ALA A 97 -0.71 32.43 -27.98
N LEU A 98 -0.58 33.19 -26.88
CA LEU A 98 0.72 33.54 -26.30
C LEU A 98 1.45 32.30 -25.76
N GLY A 99 0.74 31.34 -25.16
CA GLY A 99 1.31 30.07 -24.71
C GLY A 99 1.85 29.23 -25.87
N ALA A 100 1.11 29.13 -26.96
CA ALA A 100 1.56 28.43 -28.17
C ALA A 100 2.80 29.12 -28.79
N GLY A 101 2.79 30.45 -28.84
CA GLY A 101 3.95 31.25 -29.23
C GLY A 101 5.16 31.03 -28.32
N TRP A 102 4.95 30.95 -27.01
CA TRP A 102 6.01 30.66 -26.04
C TRP A 102 6.64 29.29 -26.29
N ILE A 103 5.83 28.24 -26.50
CA ILE A 103 6.29 26.90 -26.85
C ILE A 103 7.10 26.93 -28.15
N PHE A 104 6.61 27.61 -29.19
CA PHE A 104 7.32 27.75 -30.47
C PHE A 104 8.69 28.39 -30.28
N PHE A 105 8.79 29.52 -29.58
CA PHE A 105 10.08 30.17 -29.33
C PHE A 105 11.00 29.35 -28.42
N ARG A 106 10.46 28.50 -27.54
CA ARG A 106 11.25 27.53 -26.76
C ARG A 106 11.85 26.43 -27.64
N ILE A 107 11.14 25.98 -28.67
CA ILE A 107 11.68 25.05 -29.67
C ILE A 107 12.81 25.72 -30.45
N VAL A 108 12.59 26.95 -30.94
CA VAL A 108 13.61 27.74 -31.66
C VAL A 108 14.84 27.99 -30.78
N TYR A 109 14.63 28.32 -29.50
CA TYR A 109 15.70 28.51 -28.53
C TYR A 109 16.52 27.24 -28.34
N ALA A 110 15.88 26.10 -28.09
CA ALA A 110 16.58 24.83 -27.91
C ALA A 110 17.36 24.41 -29.17
N TYR A 111 16.74 24.53 -30.35
CA TYR A 111 17.40 24.25 -31.62
C TYR A 111 18.61 25.15 -31.85
N GLY A 112 18.48 26.46 -31.66
CA GLY A 112 19.57 27.42 -31.81
C GLY A 112 20.71 27.19 -30.81
N TYR A 113 20.38 26.75 -29.60
CA TYR A 113 21.36 26.45 -28.55
C TYR A 113 22.14 25.15 -28.82
N ILE A 114 21.49 24.15 -29.42
CA ILE A 114 22.08 22.83 -29.73
C ILE A 114 22.83 22.84 -31.08
N ALA A 115 22.31 23.54 -32.08
CA ALA A 115 22.90 23.61 -33.43
C ALA A 115 24.07 24.60 -33.53
N GLY A 116 24.21 25.53 -32.58
CA GLY A 116 25.31 26.50 -32.55
C GLY A 116 26.67 25.83 -32.31
N GLN A 117 27.60 25.93 -33.26
CA GLN A 117 28.95 25.37 -33.15
C GLN A 117 29.99 26.31 -32.50
N GLN A 118 29.58 27.46 -31.97
CA GLN A 118 30.48 28.45 -31.34
C GLN A 118 30.01 28.82 -29.93
N ALA A 119 30.97 28.97 -29.00
CA ALA A 119 30.74 29.40 -27.62
C ALA A 119 30.01 30.74 -27.47
N GLN A 120 29.97 31.56 -28.54
CA GLN A 120 29.24 32.82 -28.64
C GLN A 120 28.34 32.91 -29.90
N GLY A 121 27.79 31.78 -30.36
CA GLY A 121 26.91 31.78 -31.52
C GLY A 121 25.61 32.58 -31.33
N LYS A 122 25.13 33.22 -32.41
CA LYS A 122 23.88 34.01 -32.46
C LYS A 122 22.59 33.21 -32.19
N GLY A 123 22.67 31.90 -31.94
CA GLY A 123 21.52 31.04 -31.61
C GLY A 123 20.74 31.49 -30.36
N ARG A 124 21.41 32.20 -29.43
CA ARG A 124 20.75 32.84 -28.26
C ARG A 124 19.77 33.96 -28.65
N LEU A 125 19.95 34.62 -29.79
CA LEU A 125 19.18 35.79 -30.19
C LEU A 125 17.83 35.45 -30.84
N TYR A 126 17.72 34.29 -31.49
CA TYR A 126 16.52 33.94 -32.26
C TYR A 126 15.40 33.33 -31.40
N GLY A 127 15.76 32.73 -30.25
CA GLY A 127 14.81 32.12 -29.33
C GLY A 127 14.30 33.05 -28.22
N SER A 128 14.90 34.22 -28.01
CA SER A 128 14.53 35.13 -26.91
C SER A 128 13.11 35.69 -27.01
N GLY A 129 12.41 35.48 -28.13
CA GLY A 129 11.00 35.81 -28.31
C GLY A 129 10.06 35.13 -27.30
N PHE A 130 10.49 34.04 -26.64
CA PHE A 130 9.71 33.46 -25.54
C PHE A 130 9.54 34.43 -24.38
N TRP A 131 10.49 35.36 -24.14
CA TRP A 131 10.34 36.39 -23.10
C TRP A 131 9.24 37.40 -23.42
N LEU A 132 9.04 37.73 -24.69
CA LEU A 132 7.94 38.61 -25.12
C LEU A 132 6.59 37.92 -24.91
N MET A 133 6.49 36.64 -25.27
CA MET A 133 5.29 35.84 -25.02
C MET A 133 5.03 35.70 -23.52
N GLN A 134 6.07 35.45 -22.73
CA GLN A 134 6.00 35.34 -21.28
C GLN A 134 5.53 36.65 -20.63
N ALA A 135 6.07 37.79 -21.05
CA ALA A 135 5.67 39.11 -20.58
C ALA A 135 4.19 39.40 -20.94
N GLY A 136 3.74 38.99 -22.12
CA GLY A 136 2.33 39.05 -22.50
C GLY A 136 1.44 38.22 -21.58
N ILE A 137 1.83 36.99 -21.27
CA ILE A 137 1.09 36.10 -20.34
C ILE A 137 1.05 36.71 -18.93
N TRP A 138 2.16 37.26 -18.44
CA TRP A 138 2.19 37.95 -17.15
C TRP A 138 1.36 39.23 -17.13
N GLY A 139 1.33 39.99 -18.23
CA GLY A 139 0.46 41.15 -18.38
C GLY A 139 -1.01 40.77 -18.27
N LEU A 140 -1.44 39.73 -18.99
CA LEU A 140 -2.81 39.21 -18.91
C LEU A 140 -3.14 38.64 -17.51
N MET A 141 -2.18 37.98 -16.87
CA MET A 141 -2.35 37.48 -15.50
C MET A 141 -2.50 38.62 -14.48
N ALA A 142 -1.69 39.69 -14.62
CA ALA A 142 -1.75 40.85 -13.74
C ALA A 142 -3.07 41.60 -13.91
N ASP A 143 -3.55 41.75 -15.15
CA ASP A 143 -4.85 42.36 -15.44
C ASP A 143 -6.00 41.51 -14.88
N ALA A 144 -5.96 40.19 -15.10
CA ALA A 144 -6.94 39.26 -14.54
C ALA A 144 -6.96 39.27 -13.00
N ASN A 145 -5.79 39.35 -12.35
CA ASN A 145 -5.69 39.51 -10.90
C ASN A 145 -6.25 40.87 -10.44
N THR A 146 -6.13 41.93 -11.25
CA THR A 146 -6.66 43.26 -10.92
C THR A 146 -8.18 43.30 -11.06
N SER A 147 -8.72 42.63 -12.08
CA SER A 147 -10.16 42.39 -12.27
C SER A 147 -10.75 41.59 -11.08
N LEU A 148 -10.11 40.48 -10.70
CA LEU A 148 -10.51 39.68 -9.53
C LEU A 148 -10.43 40.47 -8.21
N ALA A 149 -9.41 41.32 -8.08
CA ALA A 149 -9.24 42.23 -6.94
C ALA A 149 -10.31 43.35 -6.92
N GLN A 150 -10.74 43.85 -8.08
CA GLN A 150 -11.85 44.82 -8.19
C GLN A 150 -13.22 44.20 -7.91
N GLU A 151 -13.47 42.96 -8.34
CA GLU A 151 -14.69 42.23 -8.00
C GLU A 151 -14.79 41.95 -6.48
N THR A 152 -13.67 41.61 -5.84
CA THR A 152 -13.61 41.44 -4.37
C THR A 152 -13.65 42.76 -3.59
N ALA A 153 -13.19 43.88 -4.17
CA ALA A 153 -13.28 45.21 -3.55
C ALA A 153 -14.69 45.81 -3.56
N ASN A 154 -15.58 45.36 -4.45
CA ASN A 154 -16.98 45.82 -4.54
C ASN A 154 -17.96 45.06 -3.62
N LEU A 155 -17.45 44.20 -2.73
CA LEU A 155 -18.24 43.46 -1.75
C LEU A 155 -18.32 44.24 -0.42
N HIS A 156 -19.55 44.48 0.04
CA HIS A 156 -19.83 45.15 1.31
C HIS A 156 -19.98 44.15 2.45
N LEU A 157 -19.44 44.47 3.61
CA LEU A 157 -19.57 43.64 4.81
C LEU A 157 -21.01 43.66 5.33
N ASP A 158 -21.62 42.49 5.44
CA ASP A 158 -22.85 42.28 6.18
C ASP A 158 -22.52 42.09 7.66
N GLU A 159 -22.59 43.17 8.45
CA GLU A 159 -22.18 43.19 9.86
C GLU A 159 -22.86 42.14 10.74
N VAL A 160 -24.02 41.60 10.33
CA VAL A 160 -24.77 40.59 11.09
C VAL A 160 -24.28 39.17 10.80
N THR A 161 -23.85 38.89 9.58
CA THR A 161 -23.40 37.54 9.18
C THR A 161 -21.88 37.45 9.04
N GLY A 162 -21.18 38.57 9.00
CA GLY A 162 -19.74 38.67 8.76
C GLY A 162 -19.33 38.44 7.29
N GLU A 163 -20.28 38.16 6.39
CA GLU A 163 -20.01 37.87 4.98
C GLU A 163 -19.84 39.17 4.17
N ARG A 164 -18.90 39.19 3.22
CA ARG A 164 -18.77 40.27 2.24
C ARG A 164 -19.60 39.95 1.00
N VAL A 165 -20.68 40.70 0.77
CA VAL A 165 -21.66 40.45 -0.29
C VAL A 165 -21.89 41.71 -1.13
N SER A 166 -22.37 41.54 -2.37
CA SER A 166 -22.64 42.67 -3.26
C SER A 166 -23.67 43.66 -2.68
N LYS A 167 -23.61 44.93 -3.08
CA LYS A 167 -24.50 46.00 -2.56
C LYS A 167 -26.00 45.71 -2.75
N SER A 168 -26.36 45.03 -3.83
CA SER A 168 -27.75 44.64 -4.12
C SER A 168 -28.23 43.54 -3.18
N GLU A 169 -27.36 42.59 -2.87
CA GLU A 169 -27.64 41.46 -1.99
C GLU A 169 -27.68 41.89 -0.51
N LEU A 170 -26.79 42.80 -0.09
CA LEU A 170 -26.84 43.43 1.23
C LEU A 170 -28.18 44.15 1.47
N LYS A 171 -28.65 44.95 0.50
CA LYS A 171 -29.96 45.62 0.59
C LYS A 171 -31.13 44.64 0.68
N LYS A 172 -31.05 43.51 -0.02
CA LYS A 172 -32.08 42.47 0.01
C LYS A 172 -32.14 41.82 1.39
N ARG A 173 -30.99 41.46 1.96
CA ARG A 173 -30.86 40.90 3.32
C ARG A 173 -31.36 41.87 4.40
N GLN A 174 -30.99 43.15 4.32
CA GLN A 174 -31.46 44.19 5.24
C GLN A 174 -32.99 44.37 5.21
N LYS A 175 -33.60 44.37 4.02
CA LYS A 175 -35.06 44.50 3.88
C LYS A 175 -35.81 43.28 4.44
N GLN A 176 -35.24 42.09 4.29
CA GLN A 176 -35.78 40.85 4.83
C GLN A 176 -35.73 40.83 6.37
N ARG A 177 -34.61 41.30 6.95
CA ARG A 177 -34.45 41.45 8.40
C ARG A 177 -35.40 42.48 8.99
N GLN A 178 -35.62 43.62 8.34
CA GLN A 178 -36.62 44.60 8.78
C GLN A 178 -38.06 44.03 8.77
N GLN A 179 -38.37 43.13 7.83
CA GLN A 179 -39.66 42.44 7.82
C GLN A 179 -39.77 41.40 8.94
N GLU A 180 -38.68 40.73 9.28
CA GLU A 180 -38.60 39.79 10.39
C GLU A 180 -38.61 40.49 11.76
N GLU A 181 -37.96 41.64 11.91
CA GLU A 181 -38.04 42.50 13.09
C GLU A 181 -39.45 43.03 13.31
N LYS A 182 -40.14 43.50 12.26
CA LYS A 182 -41.56 43.88 12.37
C LYS A 182 -42.47 42.70 12.74
N LYS A 183 -42.11 41.47 12.35
CA LYS A 183 -42.80 40.25 12.80
C LYS A 183 -42.47 39.91 14.25
N LYS A 184 -41.22 40.13 14.70
CA LYS A 184 -40.77 39.93 16.07
C LYS A 184 -41.32 40.96 17.05
N GLU A 185 -41.44 42.23 16.67
CA GLU A 185 -42.08 43.28 17.48
C GLU A 185 -43.57 42.98 17.70
N LYS A 186 -44.28 42.48 16.67
CA LYS A 186 -45.66 41.99 16.82
C LYS A 186 -45.78 40.76 17.72
N ALA A 187 -44.74 39.93 17.80
CA ALA A 187 -44.68 38.78 18.69
C ALA A 187 -44.28 39.17 20.13
N ALA A 188 -43.51 40.23 20.30
CA ALA A 188 -43.06 40.77 21.60
C ALA A 188 -44.17 41.54 22.35
N ALA A 189 -45.24 41.96 21.67
CA ALA A 189 -46.41 42.60 22.29
C ALA A 189 -47.40 41.61 22.94
N ALA A 190 -47.11 40.30 22.94
CA ALA A 190 -47.92 39.29 23.62
C ALA A 190 -47.39 39.03 25.05
N PRO A 191 -48.26 38.90 26.07
CA PRO A 191 -47.85 38.83 27.47
C PRO A 191 -47.07 37.53 27.79
N PRO A 192 -46.14 37.58 28.76
CA PRO A 192 -45.07 36.59 28.89
C PRO A 192 -45.56 35.27 29.48
N LYS A 193 -45.10 34.16 28.87
CA LYS A 193 -45.13 32.82 29.48
C LYS A 193 -43.81 32.56 30.21
N PRO A 194 -43.84 31.80 31.32
CA PRO A 194 -42.71 31.70 32.25
C PRO A 194 -41.50 30.99 31.64
N GLU A 195 -40.31 31.49 31.97
CA GLU A 195 -39.02 31.05 31.48
C GLU A 195 -38.71 29.59 31.85
N LYS A 196 -38.21 28.83 30.87
CA LYS A 196 -37.48 27.57 31.07
C LYS A 196 -36.02 27.76 30.63
N LYS A 197 -35.13 27.39 31.55
CA LYS A 197 -33.66 27.36 31.46
C LYS A 197 -33.13 26.83 30.12
N ALA A 198 -32.09 27.49 29.62
CA ALA A 198 -31.33 27.12 28.44
C ALA A 198 -30.67 25.74 28.56
N SER A 199 -30.80 24.92 27.51
CA SER A 199 -30.01 23.70 27.30
C SER A 199 -29.13 23.86 26.05
N SER A 200 -27.82 23.66 26.24
CA SER A 200 -26.82 23.13 25.31
C SER A 200 -26.94 23.46 23.82
N ALA A 201 -26.08 24.37 23.35
CA ALA A 201 -25.76 24.53 21.94
C ALA A 201 -25.04 23.27 21.41
N GLU A 202 -25.75 22.44 20.64
CA GLU A 202 -25.13 21.52 19.69
C GLU A 202 -24.52 22.37 18.57
N LEU A 203 -23.19 22.54 18.61
CA LEU A 203 -22.44 22.86 17.39
C LEU A 203 -22.65 21.68 16.45
N ASP A 204 -23.06 21.95 15.21
CA ASP A 204 -23.24 20.94 14.18
C ASP A 204 -21.88 20.30 13.86
N GLU A 205 -21.58 19.17 14.54
CA GLU A 205 -20.27 18.51 14.52
C GLU A 205 -19.87 18.05 13.11
N SER A 206 -20.81 17.94 12.16
CA SER A 206 -20.49 17.68 10.74
C SER A 206 -19.80 18.84 10.02
N ASN A 207 -19.81 20.05 10.59
CA ASN A 207 -19.12 21.21 10.02
C ASN A 207 -17.73 21.46 10.61
N LEU A 208 -17.32 20.67 11.62
CA LEU A 208 -15.98 20.76 12.21
C LEU A 208 -14.96 20.11 11.29
N ASN A 209 -13.79 20.71 11.15
CA ASN A 209 -12.66 20.01 10.53
C ASN A 209 -12.10 18.95 11.51
N PRO A 210 -11.34 17.94 11.03
CA PRO A 210 -10.86 16.84 11.87
C PRO A 210 -10.02 17.27 13.08
N ASN A 211 -9.24 18.35 12.96
CA ASN A 211 -8.40 18.86 14.05
C ASN A 211 -9.25 19.57 15.12
N GLN A 212 -10.21 20.40 14.71
CA GLN A 212 -11.17 21.04 15.62
C GLN A 212 -12.01 20.00 16.35
N TYR A 213 -12.45 18.94 15.66
CA TYR A 213 -13.15 17.83 16.29
C TYR A 213 -12.27 17.19 17.37
N PHE A 214 -11.02 16.90 17.03
CA PHE A 214 -10.06 16.30 17.95
C PHE A 214 -9.83 17.16 19.20
N GLU A 215 -9.63 18.47 19.05
CA GLU A 215 -9.47 19.41 20.17
C GLU A 215 -10.70 19.43 21.09
N ILE A 216 -11.89 19.64 20.53
CA ILE A 216 -13.14 19.72 21.28
C ILE A 216 -13.43 18.39 21.99
N ARG A 217 -13.24 17.27 21.29
CA ARG A 217 -13.49 15.93 21.82
C ARG A 217 -12.53 15.61 22.95
N SER A 218 -11.25 15.91 22.79
CA SER A 218 -10.23 15.69 23.81
C SER A 218 -10.47 16.55 25.05
N GLY A 219 -10.82 17.83 24.89
CA GLY A 219 -11.18 18.69 26.02
C GLY A 219 -12.40 18.17 26.81
N ARG A 220 -13.42 17.63 26.12
CA ARG A 220 -14.57 16.98 26.78
C ARG A 220 -14.15 15.71 27.54
N VAL A 221 -13.30 14.88 26.95
CA VAL A 221 -12.82 13.63 27.57
C VAL A 221 -11.90 13.90 28.76
N ASN A 222 -11.05 14.93 28.71
CA ASN A 222 -10.22 15.32 29.84
C ASN A 222 -11.06 15.74 31.05
N ARG A 223 -12.13 16.51 30.85
CA ARG A 223 -13.09 16.80 31.94
C ARG A 223 -13.70 15.53 32.55
N MET A 224 -14.07 14.55 31.72
CA MET A 224 -14.57 13.25 32.22
C MET A 224 -13.47 12.46 32.97
N ARG A 225 -12.20 12.58 32.58
CA ARG A 225 -11.07 11.95 33.29
C ARG A 225 -10.86 12.57 34.68
N GLU A 226 -11.03 13.88 34.81
CA GLU A 226 -10.93 14.62 36.07
C GLU A 226 -12.10 14.30 37.00
N THR A 227 -13.34 14.35 36.50
CA THR A 227 -14.53 14.11 37.33
C THR A 227 -14.80 12.64 37.61
N LYS A 228 -14.27 11.74 36.78
CA LYS A 228 -14.61 10.30 36.75
C LYS A 228 -16.12 10.04 36.67
N ASN A 229 -16.90 11.00 36.16
CA ASN A 229 -18.35 10.95 36.10
C ASN A 229 -18.87 11.45 34.72
N PRO A 230 -19.20 10.53 33.79
CA PRO A 230 -18.87 9.10 33.83
C PRO A 230 -17.36 8.88 33.67
N ASN A 231 -16.84 7.75 34.17
CA ASN A 231 -15.45 7.37 33.90
C ASN A 231 -15.29 7.01 32.42
N PRO A 232 -14.52 7.76 31.60
CA PRO A 232 -14.45 7.55 30.17
C PRO A 232 -13.61 6.32 29.76
N TYR A 233 -12.85 5.75 30.71
CA TYR A 233 -12.03 4.55 30.51
C TYR A 233 -12.25 3.58 31.70
N PRO A 234 -13.40 2.92 31.81
CA PRO A 234 -13.64 1.90 32.83
C PRO A 234 -12.70 0.70 32.68
N HIS A 235 -12.37 0.06 33.81
CA HIS A 235 -11.46 -1.09 33.83
C HIS A 235 -12.06 -2.36 33.21
N LYS A 236 -13.37 -2.58 33.39
CA LYS A 236 -14.04 -3.81 32.96
C LYS A 236 -15.49 -3.56 32.59
N PHE A 237 -15.91 -4.19 31.50
CA PHE A 237 -17.31 -4.43 31.16
C PHE A 237 -17.50 -5.95 30.95
N GLN A 238 -18.53 -6.52 31.55
CA GLN A 238 -18.81 -7.97 31.49
C GLN A 238 -19.68 -8.26 30.27
N VAL A 239 -19.06 -8.55 29.12
CA VAL A 239 -19.77 -9.09 27.95
C VAL A 239 -20.23 -10.52 28.26
N ASN A 240 -21.47 -10.86 27.95
CA ASN A 240 -22.01 -12.21 28.10
C ASN A 240 -22.46 -12.84 26.76
N THR A 241 -22.51 -12.04 25.69
CA THR A 241 -23.02 -12.43 24.39
C THR A 241 -22.14 -11.84 23.28
N ASP A 242 -21.67 -12.68 22.37
CA ASP A 242 -20.99 -12.25 21.15
C ASP A 242 -22.01 -11.78 20.11
N ILE A 243 -21.72 -10.69 19.40
CA ILE A 243 -22.65 -10.13 18.39
C ILE A 243 -23.00 -11.13 17.29
N PRO A 244 -22.06 -11.88 16.67
CA PRO A 244 -22.42 -12.89 15.67
C PRO A 244 -23.36 -13.97 16.23
N LYS A 245 -23.12 -14.40 17.47
CA LYS A 245 -23.96 -15.41 18.14
C LYS A 245 -25.37 -14.86 18.42
N PHE A 246 -25.47 -13.63 18.91
CA PHE A 246 -26.75 -12.92 19.08
C PHE A 246 -27.57 -12.86 17.79
N LEU A 247 -26.93 -12.56 16.66
CA LEU A 247 -27.60 -12.47 15.37
C LEU A 247 -28.17 -13.82 14.90
N VAL A 248 -27.48 -14.93 15.19
CA VAL A 248 -27.92 -16.28 14.84
C VAL A 248 -29.03 -16.77 15.77
N GLU A 249 -28.84 -16.65 17.10
CA GLU A 249 -29.75 -17.20 18.12
C GLU A 249 -31.11 -16.49 18.18
N HIS A 250 -31.21 -15.28 17.62
CA HIS A 250 -32.43 -14.47 17.63
C HIS A 250 -32.89 -14.05 16.23
N ALA A 251 -32.38 -14.71 15.18
CA ALA A 251 -32.73 -14.42 13.80
C ALA A 251 -34.25 -14.57 13.53
N ASP A 252 -34.88 -15.53 14.21
CA ASP A 252 -36.26 -15.97 14.06
C ASP A 252 -37.33 -15.07 14.70
N LEU A 253 -36.91 -14.10 15.53
CA LEU A 253 -37.83 -13.16 16.17
C LEU A 253 -38.67 -12.41 15.13
N LYS A 254 -39.99 -12.35 15.33
CA LYS A 254 -40.91 -11.62 14.45
C LYS A 254 -40.91 -10.13 14.76
N PRO A 255 -41.26 -9.24 13.81
CA PRO A 255 -41.37 -7.81 14.08
C PRO A 255 -42.27 -7.52 15.29
N GLY A 256 -41.74 -6.79 16.27
CA GLY A 256 -42.41 -6.45 17.53
C GLY A 256 -42.21 -7.46 18.67
N GLU A 257 -41.66 -8.64 18.37
CA GLU A 257 -41.33 -9.64 19.39
C GLU A 257 -40.13 -9.20 20.24
N GLN A 258 -40.21 -9.43 21.54
CA GLN A 258 -39.22 -9.04 22.54
C GLN A 258 -39.07 -10.13 23.60
N LYS A 259 -37.84 -10.43 24.01
CA LYS A 259 -37.52 -11.42 25.05
C LYS A 259 -36.93 -10.74 26.29
N LYS A 260 -37.76 -10.01 27.04
CA LYS A 260 -37.34 -9.16 28.17
C LYS A 260 -36.71 -9.92 29.36
N ASP A 261 -36.93 -11.23 29.41
CA ASP A 261 -36.36 -12.18 30.37
C ASP A 261 -34.93 -12.59 30.05
N VAL A 262 -34.46 -12.34 28.83
CA VAL A 262 -33.09 -12.67 28.39
C VAL A 262 -32.22 -11.42 28.49
N GLU A 263 -31.23 -11.45 29.38
CA GLU A 263 -30.26 -10.35 29.51
C GLU A 263 -29.10 -10.51 28.53
N ILE A 264 -28.92 -9.50 27.69
CA ILE A 264 -27.85 -9.39 26.70
C ILE A 264 -26.89 -8.28 27.11
N ARG A 265 -25.61 -8.62 27.19
CA ARG A 265 -24.49 -7.69 27.40
C ARG A 265 -23.53 -7.80 26.22
N VAL A 266 -23.62 -6.83 25.32
CA VAL A 266 -22.77 -6.74 24.12
C VAL A 266 -21.88 -5.51 24.20
N ALA A 267 -20.74 -5.53 23.51
CA ALA A 267 -19.88 -4.37 23.35
C ALA A 267 -19.47 -4.22 21.89
N GLY A 268 -19.27 -2.99 21.45
CA GLY A 268 -18.88 -2.72 20.08
C GLY A 268 -18.57 -1.25 19.81
N ARG A 269 -18.08 -0.98 18.60
CA ARG A 269 -17.80 0.37 18.13
C ARG A 269 -19.06 1.00 17.56
N VAL A 270 -19.44 2.16 18.05
CA VAL A 270 -20.51 2.98 17.48
C VAL A 270 -20.12 3.39 16.07
N TYR A 271 -20.89 2.94 15.09
CA TYR A 271 -20.70 3.30 13.69
C TYR A 271 -21.66 4.40 13.26
N THR A 272 -22.89 4.35 13.79
CA THR A 272 -23.93 5.35 13.56
C THR A 272 -24.64 5.67 14.86
N LYS A 273 -25.00 6.94 15.06
CA LYS A 273 -25.86 7.43 16.15
C LYS A 273 -26.99 8.24 15.53
N ARG A 274 -28.25 7.90 15.84
CA ARG A 274 -29.45 8.60 15.36
C ARG A 274 -30.39 8.85 16.52
N ALA A 275 -30.82 10.10 16.71
CA ALA A 275 -31.84 10.44 17.71
C ALA A 275 -33.20 10.69 17.03
N SER A 276 -34.29 10.29 17.69
CA SER A 276 -35.66 10.56 17.26
C SER A 276 -36.42 11.18 18.43
N GLY A 277 -36.25 12.51 18.58
CA GLY A 277 -36.64 13.23 19.78
C GLY A 277 -35.79 12.86 20.99
N ASN A 278 -36.19 13.32 22.18
CA ASN A 278 -35.37 13.21 23.40
C ASN A 278 -35.50 11.88 24.14
N LYS A 279 -36.38 10.98 23.67
CA LYS A 279 -36.72 9.72 24.38
C LYS A 279 -36.34 8.46 23.62
N LEU A 280 -35.74 8.60 22.44
CA LEU A 280 -35.42 7.48 21.57
C LEU A 280 -34.10 7.76 20.84
N VAL A 281 -33.11 6.91 21.10
CA VAL A 281 -31.80 6.94 20.45
C VAL A 281 -31.52 5.58 19.85
N PHE A 282 -30.96 5.55 18.65
CA PHE A 282 -30.50 4.36 17.98
C PHE A 282 -29.00 4.43 17.78
N TYR A 283 -28.31 3.33 18.10
CA TYR A 283 -26.93 3.11 17.71
C TYR A 283 -26.84 1.93 16.78
N ASP A 284 -25.97 2.03 15.80
CA ASP A 284 -25.50 0.86 15.08
C ASP A 284 -24.09 0.59 15.60
N ILE A 285 -23.89 -0.55 16.28
CA ILE A 285 -22.56 -0.95 16.73
C ILE A 285 -22.01 -2.06 15.84
N ARG A 286 -20.68 -2.03 15.63
CA ARG A 286 -19.95 -3.09 14.94
C ARG A 286 -19.00 -3.81 15.89
N GLY A 287 -18.95 -5.13 15.78
CA GLY A 287 -18.03 -6.00 16.52
C GLY A 287 -17.91 -7.35 15.83
N ALA A 288 -16.72 -7.96 15.88
CA ALA A 288 -16.45 -9.26 15.27
C ALA A 288 -16.90 -9.39 13.78
N GLY A 289 -16.77 -8.32 12.98
CA GLY A 289 -17.15 -8.30 11.56
C GLY A 289 -18.66 -8.22 11.31
N THR A 290 -19.46 -8.02 12.35
CA THR A 290 -20.92 -7.97 12.28
C THR A 290 -21.46 -6.65 12.82
N LYS A 291 -22.69 -6.32 12.43
CA LYS A 291 -23.43 -5.13 12.83
C LYS A 291 -24.66 -5.54 13.63
N VAL A 292 -24.96 -4.81 14.71
CA VAL A 292 -26.24 -4.94 15.43
C VAL A 292 -26.79 -3.55 15.77
N GLN A 293 -28.11 -3.41 15.65
CA GLN A 293 -28.82 -2.21 16.08
C GLN A 293 -29.05 -2.24 17.59
N ILE A 294 -28.86 -1.09 18.23
CA ILE A 294 -29.20 -0.84 19.63
C ILE A 294 -30.33 0.17 19.65
N MET A 295 -31.45 -0.20 20.27
CA MET A 295 -32.60 0.67 20.44
C MET A 295 -32.70 1.12 21.91
N CYS A 296 -32.44 2.40 22.16
CA CYS A 296 -32.47 2.99 23.48
C CYS A 296 -33.75 3.80 23.66
N GLN A 297 -34.63 3.35 24.55
CA GLN A 297 -35.89 4.04 24.85
C GLN A 297 -35.88 4.52 26.30
N ALA A 298 -36.29 5.77 26.54
CA ALA A 298 -36.31 6.33 27.90
C ALA A 298 -37.15 5.51 28.89
N GLN A 299 -38.21 4.83 28.40
CA GLN A 299 -39.06 3.96 29.22
C GLN A 299 -38.42 2.61 29.59
N GLU A 300 -37.42 2.17 28.81
CA GLU A 300 -36.71 0.91 29.05
C GLU A 300 -35.40 1.13 29.82
N ALA A 301 -34.94 2.38 29.94
CA ALA A 301 -33.72 2.74 30.63
C ALA A 301 -33.80 2.34 32.12
N LYS A 302 -32.77 1.65 32.60
CA LYS A 302 -32.60 1.23 34.00
C LYS A 302 -31.23 1.72 34.50
N GLY A 303 -31.08 1.80 35.82
CA GLY A 303 -29.83 2.19 36.48
C GLY A 303 -29.83 3.62 37.04
N ASP A 304 -28.70 4.01 37.60
CA ASP A 304 -28.55 5.27 38.36
C ASP A 304 -28.30 6.49 37.47
N VAL A 305 -27.87 6.27 36.22
CA VAL A 305 -27.60 7.34 35.25
C VAL A 305 -28.85 7.60 34.40
N ALA A 306 -29.33 8.84 34.42
CA ALA A 306 -30.49 9.26 33.63
C ALA A 306 -30.27 9.01 32.13
N PHE A 307 -31.34 8.66 31.41
CA PHE A 307 -31.32 8.33 29.98
C PHE A 307 -30.58 9.38 29.13
N GLU A 308 -30.89 10.66 29.35
CA GLU A 308 -30.26 11.76 28.61
C GLU A 308 -28.74 11.82 28.87
N ALA A 309 -28.31 11.62 30.12
CA ALA A 309 -26.90 11.65 30.51
C ALA A 309 -26.11 10.47 29.93
N GLN A 310 -26.72 9.28 29.78
CA GLN A 310 -26.08 8.13 29.13
C GLN A 310 -25.70 8.44 27.66
N HIS A 311 -26.47 9.29 26.98
CA HIS A 311 -26.33 9.54 25.55
C HIS A 311 -25.64 10.86 25.19
N GLU A 312 -25.54 11.80 26.13
CA GLU A 312 -24.98 13.14 25.93
C GLU A 312 -23.54 13.10 25.40
N HIS A 313 -22.69 12.24 25.99
CA HIS A 313 -21.25 12.21 25.68
C HIS A 313 -20.87 11.24 24.57
N LEU A 314 -21.78 10.35 24.17
CA LEU A 314 -21.50 9.33 23.16
C LEU A 314 -21.45 9.92 21.76
N ARG A 315 -20.47 9.49 20.98
CA ARG A 315 -20.19 9.92 19.60
C ARG A 315 -19.93 8.72 18.70
N ARG A 316 -20.01 8.97 17.39
CA ARG A 316 -19.57 8.02 16.37
C ARG A 316 -18.09 7.70 16.58
N GLY A 317 -17.75 6.42 16.50
CA GLY A 317 -16.41 5.88 16.73
C GLY A 317 -16.18 5.38 18.16
N ASP A 318 -16.96 5.79 19.16
CA ASP A 318 -16.78 5.34 20.55
C ASP A 318 -16.95 3.82 20.68
N ILE A 319 -16.23 3.20 21.61
CA ILE A 319 -16.53 1.85 22.07
C ILE A 319 -17.52 1.96 23.24
N ILE A 320 -18.65 1.26 23.12
CA ILE A 320 -19.70 1.23 24.14
C ILE A 320 -20.02 -0.20 24.56
N GLY A 321 -20.45 -0.33 25.81
CA GLY A 321 -21.08 -1.52 26.36
C GLY A 321 -22.58 -1.28 26.45
N VAL A 322 -23.38 -2.30 26.15
CA VAL A 322 -24.84 -2.23 26.19
C VAL A 322 -25.35 -3.38 27.02
N ILE A 323 -26.20 -3.08 27.99
CA ILE A 323 -26.96 -4.04 28.77
C ILE A 323 -28.41 -3.90 28.33
N GLY A 324 -29.07 -5.00 27.97
CA GLY A 324 -30.41 -4.96 27.41
C GLY A 324 -31.01 -6.34 27.19
N TYR A 325 -31.92 -6.45 26.23
CA TYR A 325 -32.57 -7.71 25.86
C TYR A 325 -32.80 -7.80 24.34
N PRO A 326 -33.00 -9.02 23.78
CA PRO A 326 -33.27 -9.18 22.36
C PRO A 326 -34.68 -8.73 21.99
N GLY A 327 -34.82 -8.10 20.84
CA GLY A 327 -36.12 -7.89 20.22
C GLY A 327 -35.99 -7.51 18.75
N ARG A 328 -37.09 -7.54 18.01
CA ARG A 328 -37.15 -6.99 16.66
C ARG A 328 -38.05 -5.77 16.64
N THR A 329 -37.58 -4.69 16.04
CA THR A 329 -38.36 -3.45 15.95
C THR A 329 -39.64 -3.67 15.13
N SER A 330 -40.66 -2.83 15.34
CA SER A 330 -41.86 -2.79 14.48
C SER A 330 -42.22 -1.34 14.18
N PRO A 331 -41.63 -0.75 13.13
CA PRO A 331 -41.93 0.62 12.74
C PRO A 331 -43.41 0.77 12.38
N LYS A 332 -44.12 1.75 12.97
CA LYS A 332 -45.57 1.95 12.74
C LYS A 332 -45.94 2.09 11.26
N ASN A 333 -45.08 2.70 10.47
CA ASN A 333 -45.31 2.94 9.04
C ASN A 333 -44.90 1.74 8.16
N ARG A 334 -44.16 0.78 8.71
CA ARG A 334 -43.63 -0.40 8.01
C ARG A 334 -43.54 -1.60 9.00
N PRO A 335 -44.70 -2.13 9.43
CA PRO A 335 -44.74 -3.09 10.55
C PRO A 335 -44.04 -4.42 10.27
N ASN A 336 -43.82 -4.76 8.99
CA ASN A 336 -43.12 -5.98 8.57
C ASN A 336 -41.59 -5.77 8.38
N ASP A 337 -41.08 -4.54 8.44
CA ASP A 337 -39.67 -4.20 8.16
C ASP A 337 -38.81 -4.13 9.43
N GLY A 338 -39.13 -4.98 10.41
CA GLY A 338 -38.45 -4.97 11.71
C GLY A 338 -36.97 -5.37 11.64
N GLU A 339 -36.09 -4.55 12.20
CA GLU A 339 -34.66 -4.85 12.35
C GLU A 339 -34.38 -5.48 13.72
N LEU A 340 -33.56 -6.53 13.76
CA LEU A 340 -33.14 -7.22 14.99
C LEU A 340 -32.27 -6.26 15.81
N SER A 341 -32.62 -6.08 17.09
CA SER A 341 -32.03 -5.08 17.97
C SER A 341 -31.78 -5.61 19.37
N VAL A 342 -30.78 -5.05 20.03
CA VAL A 342 -30.71 -5.06 21.49
C VAL A 342 -31.47 -3.85 22.00
N PHE A 343 -32.53 -4.08 22.78
CA PHE A 343 -33.28 -3.04 23.46
C PHE A 343 -32.54 -2.69 24.75
N ALA A 344 -31.95 -1.50 24.80
CA ALA A 344 -31.02 -1.13 25.85
C ALA A 344 -31.73 -0.75 27.15
N HIS A 345 -31.30 -1.36 28.24
CA HIS A 345 -31.51 -0.88 29.60
C HIS A 345 -30.46 0.14 29.99
N GLU A 346 -29.21 -0.08 29.60
CA GLU A 346 -28.10 0.81 29.93
C GLU A 346 -27.09 0.85 28.77
N VAL A 347 -26.57 2.04 28.48
CA VAL A 347 -25.46 2.23 27.54
C VAL A 347 -24.30 2.92 28.25
N ILE A 348 -23.14 2.28 28.23
CA ILE A 348 -21.96 2.67 28.99
C ILE A 348 -20.84 3.00 28.01
N LEU A 349 -20.22 4.18 28.15
CA LEU A 349 -18.98 4.52 27.46
C LEU A 349 -17.84 3.66 27.98
N LEU A 350 -17.17 2.91 27.11
CA LEU A 350 -15.99 2.09 27.46
C LEU A 350 -14.68 2.74 27.02
N THR A 351 -14.67 3.38 25.84
CA THR A 351 -13.50 4.11 25.35
C THR A 351 -13.95 5.12 24.30
N PRO A 352 -13.72 6.43 24.49
CA PRO A 352 -14.09 7.43 23.51
C PRO A 352 -13.17 7.38 22.28
N CYS A 353 -13.73 7.65 21.11
CA CYS A 353 -12.97 7.98 19.90
C CYS A 353 -12.72 9.49 19.88
N LEU A 354 -11.44 9.87 19.81
CA LEU A 354 -11.04 11.27 19.82
C LEU A 354 -11.00 11.89 18.41
N HIS A 355 -10.84 11.06 17.38
CA HIS A 355 -10.79 11.51 15.99
C HIS A 355 -12.13 11.31 15.29
N GLN A 356 -12.40 12.16 14.30
CA GLN A 356 -13.51 11.97 13.39
C GLN A 356 -13.19 10.83 12.42
N ILE A 357 -13.90 9.70 12.52
CA ILE A 357 -13.74 8.60 11.57
C ILE A 357 -14.36 8.98 10.20
N PRO A 358 -13.77 8.57 9.06
CA PRO A 358 -14.32 8.87 7.73
C PRO A 358 -15.78 8.45 7.58
N SER A 359 -16.58 9.19 6.81
CA SER A 359 -17.99 8.84 6.59
C SER A 359 -18.15 7.53 5.82
N GLU A 360 -19.26 6.81 6.03
CA GLU A 360 -19.56 5.61 5.23
C GLU A 360 -19.70 5.91 3.73
N HIS A 361 -20.29 7.07 3.38
CA HIS A 361 -20.56 7.43 1.99
C HIS A 361 -19.29 7.57 1.14
N PHE A 362 -18.24 8.16 1.72
CA PHE A 362 -16.96 8.34 1.03
C PHE A 362 -15.95 7.22 1.33
N GLY A 363 -16.08 6.53 2.47
CA GLY A 363 -15.16 5.48 2.90
C GLY A 363 -13.75 5.98 3.20
N LEU A 364 -12.81 5.05 3.40
CA LEU A 364 -11.38 5.32 3.43
C LEU A 364 -10.76 4.85 2.10
N GLN A 365 -10.64 5.75 1.12
CA GLN A 365 -10.16 5.40 -0.22
C GLN A 365 -8.65 5.58 -0.38
N ASP A 366 -8.04 6.49 0.37
CA ASP A 366 -6.62 6.79 0.26
C ASP A 366 -5.76 5.58 0.67
N VAL A 367 -5.08 4.99 -0.32
CA VAL A 367 -4.31 3.75 -0.17
C VAL A 367 -3.17 3.93 0.83
N GLU A 368 -2.52 5.10 0.85
CA GLU A 368 -1.43 5.38 1.77
C GLU A 368 -1.92 5.42 3.23
N THR A 369 -3.01 6.12 3.49
CA THR A 369 -3.65 6.16 4.81
C THR A 369 -4.12 4.76 5.24
N ARG A 370 -4.68 3.96 4.33
CA ARG A 370 -5.11 2.58 4.65
C ARG A 370 -3.96 1.73 5.18
N PHE A 371 -2.79 1.80 4.54
CA PHE A 371 -1.63 1.01 4.92
C PHE A 371 -0.87 1.55 6.14
N ARG A 372 -0.79 2.88 6.30
CA ARG A 372 -0.18 3.51 7.49
C ARG A 372 -1.06 3.40 8.74
N GLN A 373 -2.37 3.56 8.56
CA GLN A 373 -3.36 3.50 9.64
C GLN A 373 -4.24 2.26 9.47
N ARG A 374 -3.61 1.06 9.49
CA ARG A 374 -4.34 -0.20 9.28
C ARG A 374 -5.54 -0.36 10.23
N TYR A 375 -5.44 0.12 11.46
CA TYR A 375 -6.55 0.09 12.41
C TYR A 375 -7.79 0.84 11.88
N LEU A 376 -7.61 1.95 11.16
CA LEU A 376 -8.70 2.70 10.54
C LEU A 376 -9.25 1.97 9.32
N ASP A 377 -8.39 1.38 8.50
CA ASP A 377 -8.80 0.52 7.38
C ASP A 377 -9.64 -0.67 7.88
N LEU A 378 -9.24 -1.35 8.96
CA LEU A 378 -10.00 -2.46 9.55
C LEU A 378 -11.32 -2.03 10.20
N ILE A 379 -11.44 -0.78 10.65
CA ILE A 379 -12.70 -0.20 11.12
C ILE A 379 -13.65 0.05 9.94
N MET A 380 -13.13 0.51 8.81
CA MET A 380 -13.91 0.99 7.67
C MET A 380 -14.17 -0.07 6.58
N SER A 381 -13.33 -1.12 6.51
CA SER A 381 -13.33 -2.11 5.44
C SER A 381 -13.44 -3.54 5.99
N ASP A 382 -14.60 -4.15 5.80
CA ASP A 382 -14.81 -5.57 6.11
C ASP A 382 -13.97 -6.46 5.17
N ARG A 383 -13.70 -6.01 3.93
CA ARG A 383 -12.81 -6.69 2.98
C ARG A 383 -11.39 -6.83 3.56
N SER A 384 -10.79 -5.73 4.03
CA SER A 384 -9.44 -5.73 4.59
C SER A 384 -9.32 -6.68 5.79
N ARG A 385 -10.35 -6.71 6.63
CA ARG A 385 -10.43 -7.63 7.77
C ARG A 385 -10.48 -9.09 7.31
N ASN A 386 -11.37 -9.40 6.37
CA ASN A 386 -11.55 -10.75 5.87
C ASN A 386 -10.29 -11.30 5.19
N ILE A 387 -9.50 -10.45 4.51
CA ILE A 387 -8.20 -10.84 3.94
C ILE A 387 -7.26 -11.37 5.03
N LEU A 388 -7.14 -10.66 6.17
CA LEU A 388 -6.27 -11.10 7.27
C LEU A 388 -6.80 -12.35 7.97
N LEU A 389 -8.13 -12.52 8.07
CA LEU A 389 -8.73 -13.75 8.60
C LEU A 389 -8.49 -14.94 7.66
N THR A 390 -8.60 -14.73 6.34
CA THR A 390 -8.26 -15.74 5.34
C THR A 390 -6.79 -16.11 5.38
N ARG A 391 -5.88 -15.14 5.61
CA ARG A 391 -4.46 -15.43 5.86
C ARG A 391 -4.28 -16.37 7.05
N ALA A 392 -4.94 -16.10 8.17
CA ALA A 392 -4.89 -16.98 9.35
C ALA A 392 -5.43 -18.38 9.07
N LYS A 393 -6.51 -18.48 8.27
CA LYS A 393 -7.05 -19.76 7.79
C LYS A 393 -6.03 -20.53 6.93
N ILE A 394 -5.37 -19.86 5.98
CA ILE A 394 -4.33 -20.46 5.13
C ILE A 394 -3.18 -21.02 5.98
N VAL A 395 -2.65 -20.22 6.89
CA VAL A 395 -1.56 -20.63 7.80
C VAL A 395 -1.97 -21.84 8.66
N SER A 396 -3.19 -21.83 9.18
CA SER A 396 -3.70 -22.94 10.01
C SER A 396 -3.86 -24.23 9.20
N TYR A 397 -4.35 -24.13 7.96
CA TYR A 397 -4.46 -25.27 7.06
C TYR A 397 -3.10 -25.89 6.74
N ILE A 398 -2.09 -25.05 6.45
CA ILE A 398 -0.73 -25.51 6.11
C ILE A 398 -0.13 -26.30 7.28
N ARG A 399 -0.22 -25.79 8.51
CA ARG A 399 0.24 -26.53 9.69
C ARG A 399 -0.47 -27.87 9.84
N ASN A 400 -1.80 -27.85 9.82
CA ASN A 400 -2.60 -29.08 9.95
C ASN A 400 -2.26 -30.12 8.87
N TYR A 401 -1.98 -29.68 7.64
CA TYR A 401 -1.55 -30.56 6.55
C TYR A 401 -0.23 -31.24 6.88
N PHE A 402 0.79 -30.48 7.29
CA PHE A 402 2.11 -31.03 7.61
C PHE A 402 2.09 -31.92 8.86
N ASP A 403 1.43 -31.48 9.92
CA ASP A 403 1.29 -32.24 11.17
C ASP A 403 0.59 -33.59 10.93
N SER A 404 -0.48 -33.59 10.11
CA SER A 404 -1.21 -34.82 9.76
C SER A 404 -0.41 -35.77 8.87
N ASN A 405 0.63 -35.26 8.19
CA ASN A 405 1.53 -36.02 7.32
C ASN A 405 2.86 -36.40 8.01
N GLY A 406 2.95 -36.21 9.33
CA GLY A 406 4.09 -36.64 10.14
C GLY A 406 5.33 -35.75 10.01
N PHE A 407 5.17 -34.51 9.56
CA PHE A 407 6.23 -33.51 9.66
C PHE A 407 6.26 -32.89 11.06
N ILE A 408 7.45 -32.45 11.47
CA ILE A 408 7.67 -31.75 12.74
C ILE A 408 7.88 -30.26 12.47
N GLU A 409 7.05 -29.40 13.07
CA GLU A 409 7.29 -27.95 13.06
C GLU A 409 8.54 -27.64 13.91
N VAL A 410 9.47 -26.89 13.34
CA VAL A 410 10.72 -26.48 14.01
C VAL A 410 10.92 -24.97 13.87
N GLU A 411 11.78 -24.40 14.72
CA GLU A 411 12.20 -23.00 14.65
C GLU A 411 13.72 -22.96 14.54
N THR A 412 14.25 -22.36 13.46
CA THR A 412 15.70 -22.18 13.27
C THR A 412 16.12 -20.72 13.49
N PRO A 413 17.43 -20.43 13.69
CA PRO A 413 17.89 -19.06 13.91
C PRO A 413 17.48 -18.08 12.81
N MET A 414 17.01 -16.89 13.23
CA MET A 414 16.74 -15.75 12.34
C MET A 414 17.92 -14.79 12.21
N MET A 415 18.91 -14.89 13.09
CA MET A 415 20.17 -14.15 13.04
C MET A 415 21.32 -15.14 12.86
N ASN A 416 22.08 -15.00 11.78
CA ASN A 416 23.14 -15.90 11.40
C ASN A 416 24.48 -15.16 11.27
N SER A 417 25.59 -15.82 11.57
CA SER A 417 26.93 -15.30 11.25
C SER A 417 27.18 -15.21 9.74
N ILE A 418 26.51 -16.07 8.96
CA ILE A 418 26.56 -16.11 7.50
C ILE A 418 25.12 -16.24 6.97
N ALA A 419 24.74 -15.38 6.02
CA ALA A 419 23.48 -15.54 5.30
C ALA A 419 23.62 -16.61 4.20
N GLY A 420 22.69 -17.55 4.14
CA GLY A 420 22.68 -18.65 3.16
C GLY A 420 21.27 -19.22 2.94
N GLY A 421 21.16 -20.20 2.04
CA GLY A 421 19.89 -20.85 1.70
C GLY A 421 19.06 -20.12 0.62
N ALA A 422 19.50 -18.96 0.15
CA ALA A 422 18.90 -18.28 -1.00
C ALA A 422 19.91 -17.33 -1.64
N THR A 423 19.60 -16.83 -2.83
CA THR A 423 20.35 -15.76 -3.50
C THR A 423 19.61 -14.45 -3.26
N ALA A 424 20.06 -13.68 -2.27
CA ALA A 424 19.41 -12.43 -1.86
C ALA A 424 20.37 -11.57 -1.03
N LYS A 425 20.16 -10.25 -1.06
CA LYS A 425 20.94 -9.31 -0.24
C LYS A 425 20.42 -9.35 1.22
N PRO A 426 21.25 -9.67 2.23
CA PRO A 426 20.80 -9.75 3.62
C PRO A 426 20.72 -8.37 4.30
N PHE A 427 19.94 -8.29 5.39
CA PHE A 427 20.09 -7.22 6.37
C PHE A 427 21.23 -7.54 7.33
N VAL A 428 21.98 -6.52 7.73
CA VAL A 428 23.08 -6.62 8.72
C VAL A 428 22.64 -5.91 10.00
N THR A 429 22.92 -6.54 11.14
CA THR A 429 22.73 -5.99 12.48
C THR A 429 23.95 -6.31 13.34
N HIS A 430 23.99 -5.82 14.58
CA HIS A 430 25.16 -5.93 15.45
C HIS A 430 24.77 -6.31 16.87
N ILE A 431 25.44 -7.32 17.46
CA ILE A 431 25.27 -7.69 18.86
C ILE A 431 26.29 -6.90 19.70
N ASN A 432 25.82 -5.88 20.41
CA ASN A 432 26.67 -4.99 21.22
C ASN A 432 27.52 -5.71 22.27
N GLU A 433 26.99 -6.76 22.91
CA GLU A 433 27.69 -7.47 24.00
C GLU A 433 28.91 -8.28 23.50
N TYR A 434 28.85 -8.76 22.26
CA TYR A 434 29.89 -9.60 21.66
C TYR A 434 30.69 -8.89 20.55
N ASP A 435 30.37 -7.62 20.29
CA ASP A 435 30.97 -6.81 19.22
C ASP A 435 31.04 -7.58 17.89
N THR A 436 29.89 -8.12 17.46
CA THR A 436 29.82 -9.03 16.30
C THR A 436 28.63 -8.68 15.41
N ASP A 437 28.92 -8.57 14.12
CA ASP A 437 27.90 -8.40 13.09
C ASP A 437 27.18 -9.72 12.81
N MET A 438 25.86 -9.62 12.66
CA MET A 438 24.96 -10.73 12.35
C MET A 438 24.10 -10.36 11.14
N PHE A 439 23.67 -11.38 10.41
CA PHE A 439 22.79 -11.24 9.25
C PHE A 439 21.40 -11.77 9.58
N MET A 440 20.36 -11.02 9.23
CA MET A 440 19.01 -11.56 9.26
C MET A 440 18.87 -12.64 8.17
N ARG A 441 18.22 -13.77 8.49
CA ARG A 441 18.11 -14.89 7.57
C ARG A 441 17.36 -14.52 6.29
N ILE A 442 17.82 -15.08 5.18
CA ILE A 442 17.18 -14.99 3.85
C ILE A 442 16.37 -16.26 3.52
N ALA A 443 16.72 -17.39 4.15
CA ALA A 443 16.00 -18.67 4.19
C ALA A 443 16.49 -19.51 5.39
N PRO A 444 15.67 -20.44 5.93
CA PRO A 444 16.06 -21.44 6.93
C PRO A 444 16.69 -22.72 6.34
N GLU A 445 16.68 -22.90 5.02
CA GLU A 445 17.11 -24.10 4.28
C GLU A 445 18.32 -24.87 4.86
N LEU A 446 19.46 -24.21 5.10
CA LEU A 446 20.67 -24.89 5.55
C LEU A 446 20.47 -25.56 6.92
N TYR A 447 19.75 -24.90 7.83
CA TYR A 447 19.44 -25.46 9.15
C TYR A 447 18.48 -26.64 9.07
N LEU A 448 17.46 -26.55 8.21
CA LEU A 448 16.49 -27.63 8.05
C LEU A 448 17.16 -28.90 7.51
N LYS A 449 18.09 -28.76 6.55
CA LYS A 449 18.94 -29.88 6.11
C LYS A 449 19.82 -30.45 7.22
N MET A 450 20.40 -29.60 8.08
CA MET A 450 21.18 -30.08 9.24
C MET A 450 20.33 -30.87 10.24
N LEU A 451 19.04 -30.54 10.41
CA LEU A 451 18.12 -31.34 11.21
C LEU A 451 17.83 -32.71 10.60
N VAL A 452 17.73 -32.78 9.26
CA VAL A 452 17.59 -34.05 8.55
C VAL A 452 18.86 -34.90 8.69
N VAL A 453 20.06 -34.31 8.60
CA VAL A 453 21.33 -34.98 8.97
C VAL A 453 21.27 -35.51 10.39
N GLY A 454 20.70 -34.74 11.32
CA GLY A 454 20.47 -35.12 12.72
C GLY A 454 19.44 -36.25 12.93
N GLY A 455 18.76 -36.71 11.87
CA GLY A 455 17.83 -37.84 11.90
C GLY A 455 16.35 -37.45 12.02
N ILE A 456 16.00 -36.16 11.93
CA ILE A 456 14.58 -35.75 11.84
C ILE A 456 14.16 -35.77 10.37
N GLU A 457 13.60 -36.89 9.93
CA GLU A 457 13.36 -37.19 8.52
C GLU A 457 12.36 -36.25 7.82
N ARG A 458 11.47 -35.58 8.56
CA ARG A 458 10.46 -34.66 8.04
C ARG A 458 10.35 -33.43 8.92
N VAL A 459 10.85 -32.30 8.45
CA VAL A 459 10.79 -31.03 9.17
C VAL A 459 10.11 -29.97 8.31
N TYR A 460 9.40 -29.06 8.94
CA TYR A 460 8.94 -27.84 8.29
C TYR A 460 9.06 -26.63 9.22
N GLU A 461 9.23 -25.46 8.64
CA GLU A 461 9.15 -24.20 9.36
C GLU A 461 8.26 -23.21 8.59
N LEU A 462 7.32 -22.58 9.31
CA LEU A 462 6.54 -21.45 8.83
C LEU A 462 7.02 -20.19 9.54
N GLY A 463 7.81 -19.37 8.83
CA GLY A 463 8.56 -18.29 9.47
C GLY A 463 8.85 -17.10 8.57
N LYS A 464 9.43 -16.06 9.16
CA LYS A 464 9.78 -14.82 8.47
C LYS A 464 11.15 -14.92 7.80
N GLN A 465 11.27 -14.37 6.60
CA GLN A 465 12.51 -14.17 5.86
C GLN A 465 12.71 -12.67 5.63
N PHE A 466 13.97 -12.24 5.51
CA PHE A 466 14.33 -10.83 5.40
C PHE A 466 15.25 -10.62 4.20
N ARG A 467 14.84 -9.78 3.25
CA ARG A 467 15.63 -9.43 2.06
C ARG A 467 15.75 -7.92 1.94
N ASN A 468 16.99 -7.44 1.88
CA ASN A 468 17.34 -6.03 1.77
C ASN A 468 17.25 -5.57 0.30
N GLU A 469 16.04 -5.64 -0.24
CA GLU A 469 15.70 -5.39 -1.63
C GLU A 469 14.62 -4.31 -1.75
N GLY A 470 14.28 -3.92 -2.98
CA GLY A 470 13.22 -2.95 -3.23
C GLY A 470 11.83 -3.50 -2.87
N ALA A 471 10.96 -2.64 -2.33
CA ALA A 471 9.55 -2.97 -2.11
C ALA A 471 8.72 -2.63 -3.36
N ASP A 472 7.96 -3.59 -3.87
CA ASP A 472 7.11 -3.43 -5.06
C ASP A 472 5.72 -4.07 -4.86
N LEU A 473 5.06 -4.50 -5.94
CA LEU A 473 3.74 -5.14 -5.89
C LEU A 473 3.77 -6.53 -5.26
N THR A 474 4.89 -7.24 -5.33
CA THR A 474 5.03 -8.64 -4.88
C THR A 474 6.16 -8.84 -3.86
N HIS A 475 6.97 -7.81 -3.61
CA HIS A 475 8.11 -7.86 -2.70
C HIS A 475 7.92 -6.90 -1.53
N ASN A 476 8.15 -7.42 -0.33
CA ASN A 476 8.24 -6.66 0.92
C ASN A 476 9.52 -7.09 1.66
N PRO A 477 10.25 -6.18 2.34
CA PRO A 477 11.54 -6.51 2.94
C PRO A 477 11.51 -7.65 3.95
N GLU A 478 10.37 -7.86 4.61
CA GLU A 478 10.07 -9.04 5.39
C GLU A 478 8.85 -9.76 4.83
N PHE A 479 8.91 -11.08 4.67
CA PHE A 479 7.83 -11.90 4.12
C PHE A 479 7.85 -13.30 4.72
N THR A 480 6.73 -14.02 4.63
CA THR A 480 6.55 -15.33 5.25
C THR A 480 6.69 -16.44 4.23
N THR A 481 7.57 -17.39 4.51
CA THR A 481 7.65 -18.65 3.77
C THR A 481 7.22 -19.81 4.66
N CYS A 482 6.77 -20.88 4.02
CA CYS A 482 6.79 -22.20 4.63
C CYS A 482 7.80 -23.03 3.85
N GLU A 483 8.75 -23.64 4.55
CA GLU A 483 9.74 -24.52 3.97
C GLU A 483 9.67 -25.90 4.63
N PHE A 484 9.78 -26.96 3.85
CA PHE A 484 9.86 -28.32 4.37
C PHE A 484 10.99 -29.10 3.72
N TYR A 485 11.53 -30.07 4.46
CA TYR A 485 12.55 -31.00 4.01
C TYR A 485 12.14 -32.40 4.41
N GLU A 486 12.14 -33.31 3.43
CA GLU A 486 11.74 -34.70 3.61
C GLU A 486 12.84 -35.64 3.10
N ALA A 487 13.37 -36.45 4.01
CA ALA A 487 14.26 -37.54 3.70
C ALA A 487 13.54 -38.59 2.81
N TYR A 488 14.33 -39.14 1.90
CA TYR A 488 14.00 -40.14 0.88
C TYR A 488 13.01 -39.69 -0.20
N ALA A 489 12.62 -38.41 -0.22
CA ALA A 489 11.87 -37.81 -1.32
C ALA A 489 12.82 -37.26 -2.40
N ASP A 490 12.38 -37.32 -3.66
CA ASP A 490 12.99 -36.56 -4.75
C ASP A 490 12.05 -35.44 -5.26
N VAL A 491 12.52 -34.68 -6.24
CA VAL A 491 11.78 -33.56 -6.83
C VAL A 491 10.37 -33.95 -7.34
N TYR A 492 10.17 -35.20 -7.77
CA TYR A 492 8.89 -35.67 -8.31
C TYR A 492 7.89 -35.97 -7.19
N ASP A 493 8.36 -36.55 -6.07
CA ASP A 493 7.55 -36.69 -4.85
C ASP A 493 7.12 -35.30 -4.34
N VAL A 494 8.06 -34.34 -4.36
CA VAL A 494 7.81 -32.95 -3.93
C VAL A 494 6.81 -32.24 -4.85
N MET A 495 6.79 -32.52 -6.17
CA MET A 495 5.74 -32.03 -7.07
C MET A 495 4.37 -32.57 -6.68
N ASP A 496 4.25 -33.88 -6.43
CA ASP A 496 2.97 -34.51 -6.07
C ASP A 496 2.44 -33.96 -4.74
N ARG A 497 3.33 -33.73 -3.76
CA ARG A 497 2.98 -33.05 -2.50
C ARG A 497 2.53 -31.60 -2.70
N THR A 498 3.20 -30.87 -3.61
CA THR A 498 2.84 -29.48 -3.91
C THR A 498 1.42 -29.40 -4.47
N GLU A 499 1.11 -30.25 -5.44
CA GLU A 499 -0.22 -30.33 -6.02
C GLU A 499 -1.29 -30.70 -4.97
N GLU A 500 -1.01 -31.67 -4.10
CA GLU A 500 -1.92 -32.10 -3.03
C GLU A 500 -2.18 -30.97 -2.02
N LEU A 501 -1.12 -30.39 -1.46
CA LEU A 501 -1.18 -29.31 -0.48
C LEU A 501 -1.96 -28.11 -1.04
N VAL A 502 -1.55 -27.62 -2.21
CA VAL A 502 -2.09 -26.37 -2.78
C VAL A 502 -3.51 -26.56 -3.28
N SER A 503 -3.83 -27.67 -3.96
CA SER A 503 -5.19 -27.91 -4.44
C SER A 503 -6.18 -28.11 -3.28
N GLY A 504 -5.75 -28.78 -2.20
CA GLY A 504 -6.53 -28.90 -0.97
C GLY A 504 -6.71 -27.55 -0.25
N LEU A 505 -5.66 -26.74 -0.17
CA LEU A 505 -5.70 -25.40 0.42
C LEU A 505 -6.71 -24.50 -0.31
N VAL A 506 -6.67 -24.48 -1.64
CA VAL A 506 -7.60 -23.67 -2.46
C VAL A 506 -9.03 -24.12 -2.21
N LYS A 507 -9.29 -25.43 -2.15
CA LYS A 507 -10.62 -25.98 -1.86
C LYS A 507 -11.10 -25.61 -0.47
N GLU A 508 -10.25 -25.69 0.54
CA GLU A 508 -10.59 -25.31 1.91
C GLU A 508 -10.93 -23.82 2.01
N VAL A 509 -10.18 -22.95 1.34
CA VAL A 509 -10.38 -21.49 1.42
C VAL A 509 -11.59 -21.04 0.60
N THR A 510 -11.78 -21.60 -0.60
CA THR A 510 -12.73 -21.07 -1.59
C THR A 510 -13.97 -21.95 -1.80
N GLY A 511 -13.97 -23.19 -1.30
CA GLY A 511 -15.01 -24.18 -1.53
C GLY A 511 -14.88 -24.98 -2.84
N GLY A 512 -13.90 -24.66 -3.70
CA GLY A 512 -13.69 -25.33 -4.98
C GLY A 512 -12.25 -25.23 -5.48
N HIS A 513 -12.02 -25.62 -6.74
CA HIS A 513 -10.67 -25.59 -7.36
C HIS A 513 -10.53 -24.49 -8.42
N LYS A 514 -11.53 -23.61 -8.57
CA LYS A 514 -11.51 -22.54 -9.57
C LYS A 514 -11.63 -21.19 -8.87
N THR A 515 -10.76 -20.26 -9.23
CA THR A 515 -10.75 -18.91 -8.69
C THR A 515 -10.64 -17.90 -9.82
N THR A 516 -11.02 -16.66 -9.56
CA THR A 516 -10.81 -15.54 -10.47
C THR A 516 -9.84 -14.55 -9.82
N PHE A 517 -8.86 -14.09 -10.58
CA PHE A 517 -7.87 -13.11 -10.14
C PHE A 517 -7.84 -11.90 -11.09
N HIS A 518 -7.87 -10.70 -10.53
CA HIS A 518 -7.84 -9.45 -11.27
C HIS A 518 -6.48 -8.78 -11.15
N THR A 519 -5.88 -8.46 -12.29
CA THR A 519 -4.61 -7.73 -12.32
C THR A 519 -4.82 -6.23 -12.07
N GLN A 520 -3.71 -5.51 -11.85
CA GLN A 520 -3.74 -4.05 -11.70
C GLN A 520 -4.34 -3.34 -12.93
N THR A 521 -4.17 -3.90 -14.13
CA THR A 521 -4.70 -3.33 -15.39
C THR A 521 -6.16 -3.68 -15.63
N GLY A 522 -6.78 -4.51 -14.77
CA GLY A 522 -8.15 -4.98 -14.90
C GLY A 522 -8.30 -6.23 -15.75
N GLU A 523 -7.20 -6.88 -16.16
CA GLU A 523 -7.28 -8.20 -16.78
C GLU A 523 -7.82 -9.21 -15.78
N THR A 524 -8.64 -10.13 -16.27
CA THR A 524 -9.25 -11.18 -15.45
C THR A 524 -8.64 -12.52 -15.83
N TYR A 525 -8.10 -13.23 -14.85
CA TYR A 525 -7.55 -14.57 -15.00
C TYR A 525 -8.46 -15.58 -14.30
N ASP A 526 -9.01 -16.52 -15.06
CA ASP A 526 -9.69 -17.68 -14.51
C ASP A 526 -8.66 -18.79 -14.27
N VAL A 527 -8.44 -19.11 -13.00
CA VAL A 527 -7.39 -20.02 -12.55
C VAL A 527 -8.02 -21.35 -12.14
N ASP A 528 -7.58 -22.44 -12.77
CA ASP A 528 -7.95 -23.81 -12.41
C ASP A 528 -6.81 -24.48 -11.65
N TRP A 529 -7.04 -24.77 -10.37
CA TRP A 529 -6.10 -25.39 -9.43
C TRP A 529 -6.22 -26.91 -9.37
N SER A 530 -7.01 -27.50 -10.27
CA SER A 530 -7.19 -28.94 -10.35
C SER A 530 -5.89 -29.63 -10.77
N ARG A 531 -5.65 -30.81 -10.20
CA ARG A 531 -4.52 -31.68 -10.54
C ARG A 531 -4.82 -32.48 -11.82
N PRO A 532 -3.81 -32.93 -12.58
CA PRO A 532 -2.37 -32.59 -12.45
C PRO A 532 -2.04 -31.24 -13.10
N TRP A 533 -0.99 -30.59 -12.60
CA TRP A 533 -0.50 -29.33 -13.13
C TRP A 533 0.36 -29.53 -14.38
N LYS A 534 0.38 -28.51 -15.25
CA LYS A 534 1.20 -28.54 -16.46
C LYS A 534 2.68 -28.51 -16.06
N ARG A 535 3.50 -29.33 -16.71
CA ARG A 535 4.97 -29.33 -16.57
C ARG A 535 5.62 -28.79 -17.84
N ILE A 536 6.56 -27.88 -17.70
CA ILE A 536 7.30 -27.24 -18.79
C ILE A 536 8.79 -27.36 -18.47
N ASP A 537 9.58 -27.85 -19.43
CA ASP A 537 11.04 -27.86 -19.33
C ASP A 537 11.59 -26.51 -19.84
N MET A 538 12.42 -25.86 -19.04
CA MET A 538 12.89 -24.49 -19.23
C MET A 538 13.61 -24.32 -20.57
N ILE A 539 14.64 -25.11 -20.84
CA ILE A 539 15.48 -24.91 -22.03
C ILE A 539 14.68 -25.21 -23.31
N PRO A 540 13.99 -26.35 -23.46
CA PRO A 540 13.17 -26.62 -24.64
C PRO A 540 12.10 -25.55 -24.90
N ALA A 541 11.44 -25.03 -23.85
CA ALA A 541 10.44 -23.99 -23.99
C ALA A 541 11.03 -22.65 -24.45
N LEU A 542 12.23 -22.29 -23.99
CA LEU A 542 12.96 -21.12 -24.49
C LEU A 542 13.42 -21.29 -25.93
N GLU A 543 13.90 -22.48 -26.31
CA GLU A 543 14.28 -22.78 -27.68
C GLU A 543 13.09 -22.63 -28.64
N GLU A 544 11.92 -23.15 -28.26
CA GLU A 544 10.68 -22.98 -29.01
C GLU A 544 10.26 -21.50 -29.10
N ALA A 545 10.32 -20.76 -28.00
CA ALA A 545 9.87 -19.36 -27.97
C ALA A 545 10.81 -18.41 -28.72
N THR A 546 12.12 -18.68 -28.71
CA THR A 546 13.14 -17.80 -29.30
C THR A 546 13.60 -18.23 -30.71
N GLY A 547 13.31 -19.46 -31.09
CA GLY A 547 13.72 -20.08 -32.35
C GLY A 547 15.24 -20.29 -32.46
N GLU A 548 15.96 -20.33 -31.33
CA GLU A 548 17.41 -20.55 -31.27
C GLU A 548 17.70 -21.77 -30.43
N LYS A 549 18.65 -22.61 -30.86
CA LYS A 549 19.14 -23.74 -30.07
C LYS A 549 20.08 -23.22 -28.98
N PHE A 550 19.84 -23.60 -27.73
CA PHE A 550 20.66 -23.19 -26.61
C PHE A 550 21.89 -24.11 -26.50
N PRO A 551 23.01 -23.60 -25.95
CA PRO A 551 24.15 -24.45 -25.61
C PRO A 551 23.73 -25.59 -24.66
N PRO A 552 24.42 -26.74 -24.70
CA PRO A 552 24.19 -27.84 -23.76
C PRO A 552 24.26 -27.39 -22.30
N GLY A 553 23.52 -28.06 -21.41
CA GLY A 553 23.40 -27.68 -20.00
C GLY A 553 24.75 -27.53 -19.28
N ASP A 554 25.68 -28.44 -19.55
CA ASP A 554 27.05 -28.45 -19.01
C ASP A 554 27.94 -27.33 -19.56
N GLN A 555 27.50 -26.61 -20.59
CA GLN A 555 28.20 -25.46 -21.17
C GLN A 555 27.51 -24.12 -20.85
N LEU A 556 26.41 -24.13 -20.10
CA LEU A 556 25.66 -22.90 -19.82
C LEU A 556 26.42 -21.88 -18.96
N HIS A 557 27.47 -22.31 -18.26
CA HIS A 557 28.29 -21.47 -17.40
C HIS A 557 29.46 -20.76 -18.12
N THR A 558 29.74 -21.09 -19.39
CA THR A 558 30.95 -20.60 -20.07
C THR A 558 30.83 -19.16 -20.59
N ALA A 559 31.97 -18.55 -20.91
CA ALA A 559 32.05 -17.21 -21.47
C ALA A 559 31.47 -17.14 -22.89
N GLU A 560 31.61 -18.21 -23.68
CA GLU A 560 30.99 -18.32 -25.01
C GLU A 560 29.47 -18.29 -24.91
N THR A 561 28.91 -18.99 -23.91
CA THR A 561 27.47 -18.94 -23.62
C THR A 561 27.02 -17.57 -23.12
N ASN A 562 27.86 -16.83 -22.40
CA ASN A 562 27.58 -15.44 -22.01
C ASN A 562 27.35 -14.55 -23.23
N GLU A 563 28.23 -14.63 -24.23
CA GLU A 563 28.09 -13.89 -25.48
C GLU A 563 26.89 -14.36 -26.31
N PHE A 564 26.56 -15.65 -26.28
CA PHE A 564 25.31 -16.18 -26.85
C PHE A 564 24.08 -15.50 -26.21
N PHE A 565 24.00 -15.43 -24.88
CA PHE A 565 22.89 -14.82 -24.17
C PHE A 565 22.77 -13.32 -24.44
N LYS A 566 23.87 -12.57 -24.45
CA LYS A 566 23.85 -11.13 -24.80
C LYS A 566 23.32 -10.89 -26.21
N ARG A 567 23.76 -11.69 -27.18
CA ARG A 567 23.26 -11.65 -28.56
C ARG A 567 21.77 -11.98 -28.60
N LEU A 568 21.35 -13.02 -27.87
CA LEU A 568 19.96 -13.46 -27.83
C LEU A 568 19.06 -12.40 -27.22
N LEU A 569 19.38 -11.86 -26.04
CA LEU A 569 18.66 -10.77 -25.38
C LEU A 569 18.47 -9.56 -26.31
N LYS A 570 19.52 -9.18 -27.05
CA LYS A 570 19.44 -8.11 -28.05
C LYS A 570 18.52 -8.46 -29.22
N LYS A 571 18.54 -9.71 -29.69
CA LYS A 571 17.66 -10.20 -30.77
C LYS A 571 16.19 -10.15 -30.35
N VAL A 572 15.89 -10.54 -29.11
CA VAL A 572 14.53 -10.65 -28.59
C VAL A 572 14.07 -9.40 -27.82
N ASN A 573 14.91 -8.37 -27.75
CA ASN A 573 14.65 -7.09 -27.09
C ASN A 573 14.31 -7.19 -25.59
N VAL A 574 14.98 -8.10 -24.88
CA VAL A 574 14.88 -8.25 -23.42
C VAL A 574 16.08 -7.57 -22.75
N VAL A 575 15.82 -6.84 -21.66
CA VAL A 575 16.84 -6.06 -20.95
C VAL A 575 17.26 -6.79 -19.67
N CYS A 576 18.57 -6.98 -19.48
CA CYS A 576 19.17 -7.44 -18.25
C CYS A 576 20.02 -6.31 -17.64
N SER A 577 19.75 -5.91 -16.40
CA SER A 577 20.59 -4.94 -15.70
C SER A 577 21.90 -5.58 -15.21
N PRO A 578 23.05 -4.88 -15.26
CA PRO A 578 24.31 -5.38 -14.73
C PRO A 578 24.21 -5.86 -13.28
N PRO A 579 24.95 -6.91 -12.89
CA PRO A 579 25.84 -7.71 -13.73
C PRO A 579 25.07 -8.63 -14.71
N GLU A 580 25.54 -8.73 -15.96
CA GLU A 580 24.96 -9.59 -17.01
C GLU A 580 25.54 -11.01 -16.93
N THR A 581 25.28 -11.70 -15.82
CA THR A 581 25.68 -13.11 -15.64
C THR A 581 24.76 -14.04 -16.45
N ASN A 582 25.24 -15.24 -16.79
CA ASN A 582 24.44 -16.22 -17.54
C ASN A 582 23.14 -16.58 -16.82
N ALA A 583 23.20 -16.73 -15.49
CA ALA A 583 22.02 -16.99 -14.65
C ALA A 583 20.99 -15.85 -14.74
N ARG A 584 21.42 -14.59 -14.58
CA ARG A 584 20.52 -13.41 -14.63
C ARG A 584 19.93 -13.20 -16.03
N MET A 585 20.72 -13.42 -17.08
CA MET A 585 20.21 -13.30 -18.45
C MET A 585 19.20 -14.41 -18.78
N LEU A 586 19.45 -15.64 -18.30
CA LEU A 586 18.52 -16.75 -18.46
C LEU A 586 17.21 -16.51 -17.67
N ASP A 587 17.30 -16.05 -16.42
CA ASP A 587 16.15 -15.59 -15.62
C ASP A 587 15.26 -14.60 -16.39
N LYS A 588 15.86 -13.58 -17.03
CA LYS A 588 15.09 -12.61 -17.83
C LYS A 588 14.41 -13.22 -19.05
N LEU A 589 15.02 -14.21 -19.69
CA LEU A 589 14.38 -14.93 -20.79
C LEU A 589 13.21 -15.80 -20.30
N VAL A 590 13.37 -16.47 -19.15
CA VAL A 590 12.31 -17.28 -18.53
C VAL A 590 11.11 -16.40 -18.16
N GLY A 591 11.37 -15.27 -17.49
CA GLY A 591 10.36 -14.27 -17.15
C GLY A 591 9.53 -13.82 -18.36
N GLU A 592 10.19 -13.42 -19.44
CA GLU A 592 9.53 -12.91 -20.64
C GLU A 592 8.76 -14.00 -21.40
N PHE A 593 9.34 -15.19 -21.59
CA PHE A 593 8.84 -16.16 -22.56
C PHE A 593 8.07 -17.34 -21.97
N ILE A 594 8.23 -17.62 -20.67
CA ILE A 594 7.62 -18.77 -19.99
C ILE A 594 6.68 -18.28 -18.88
N GLU A 595 7.15 -17.47 -17.93
CA GLU A 595 6.36 -17.06 -16.76
C GLU A 595 5.09 -16.32 -17.17
N GLU A 596 5.17 -15.43 -18.16
CA GLU A 596 4.04 -14.67 -18.72
C GLU A 596 2.91 -15.56 -19.28
N LYS A 597 3.17 -16.85 -19.54
CA LYS A 597 2.18 -17.83 -20.02
C LYS A 597 1.60 -18.70 -18.89
N CYS A 598 2.15 -18.63 -17.69
CA CYS A 598 1.76 -19.47 -16.55
C CYS A 598 0.58 -18.85 -15.79
N ILE A 599 -0.61 -18.90 -16.39
CA ILE A 599 -1.86 -18.44 -15.74
C ILE A 599 -2.34 -19.46 -14.70
N ASN A 600 -2.61 -20.69 -15.14
CA ASN A 600 -2.88 -21.82 -14.27
C ASN A 600 -1.59 -22.30 -13.59
N PRO A 601 -1.69 -22.99 -12.44
CA PRO A 601 -0.54 -23.64 -11.81
C PRO A 601 0.25 -24.48 -12.80
N THR A 602 1.53 -24.09 -12.95
CA THR A 602 2.45 -24.67 -13.92
C THR A 602 3.80 -24.87 -13.25
N PHE A 603 4.34 -26.08 -13.35
CA PHE A 603 5.72 -26.37 -12.96
C PHE A 603 6.66 -26.02 -14.12
N ILE A 604 7.60 -25.12 -13.87
CA ILE A 604 8.79 -24.93 -14.70
C ILE A 604 9.87 -25.84 -14.11
N THR A 605 10.50 -26.65 -14.94
CA THR A 605 11.50 -27.67 -14.58
C THR A 605 12.74 -27.53 -15.44
N GLY A 606 13.79 -28.28 -15.15
CA GLY A 606 15.00 -28.29 -15.99
C GLY A 606 15.90 -27.06 -15.78
N HIS A 607 15.87 -26.49 -14.58
CA HIS A 607 16.75 -25.36 -14.22
C HIS A 607 18.23 -25.76 -14.28
N PRO A 608 19.09 -24.94 -14.90
CA PRO A 608 20.52 -25.20 -14.92
C PRO A 608 21.20 -25.11 -13.55
N GLN A 609 22.32 -25.84 -13.42
CA GLN A 609 23.14 -25.87 -12.20
C GLN A 609 23.65 -24.49 -11.79
N MET A 610 24.01 -23.63 -12.74
CA MET A 610 24.49 -22.26 -12.46
C MET A 610 23.45 -21.36 -11.78
N MET A 611 22.16 -21.70 -11.84
CA MET A 611 21.07 -20.99 -11.18
C MET A 611 20.66 -21.66 -9.86
N SER A 612 21.22 -22.83 -9.55
CA SER A 612 20.69 -23.74 -8.54
C SER A 612 21.82 -24.32 -7.67
N PRO A 613 22.54 -23.47 -6.90
CA PRO A 613 23.75 -23.87 -6.19
C PRO A 613 23.53 -24.92 -5.09
N LEU A 614 22.29 -25.12 -4.64
CA LEU A 614 21.91 -26.07 -3.59
C LEU A 614 21.10 -27.27 -4.13
N ALA A 615 20.73 -27.25 -5.42
CA ALA A 615 19.94 -28.31 -6.03
C ALA A 615 20.83 -29.42 -6.61
N LYS A 616 20.44 -30.68 -6.40
CA LYS A 616 21.17 -31.83 -6.93
C LYS A 616 21.14 -31.86 -8.46
N TYR A 617 22.25 -32.29 -9.07
CA TYR A 617 22.34 -32.45 -10.52
C TYR A 617 21.28 -33.45 -11.02
N HIS A 618 20.83 -33.27 -12.25
CA HIS A 618 19.82 -34.12 -12.88
C HIS A 618 20.40 -35.49 -13.19
N ARG A 619 19.67 -36.57 -12.85
CA ARG A 619 20.15 -37.95 -12.99
C ARG A 619 20.50 -38.39 -14.41
N SER A 620 19.98 -37.70 -15.43
CA SER A 620 20.18 -38.03 -16.85
C SER A 620 20.52 -36.85 -17.78
N GLN A 621 20.63 -35.62 -17.25
CA GLN A 621 20.84 -34.42 -18.08
C GLN A 621 22.01 -33.60 -17.52
N ALA A 622 23.13 -33.58 -18.23
CA ALA A 622 24.34 -32.90 -17.76
C ALA A 622 24.13 -31.38 -17.63
N GLY A 623 24.60 -30.80 -16.51
CA GLY A 623 24.51 -29.37 -16.20
C GLY A 623 23.11 -28.84 -15.85
N ILE A 624 22.11 -29.72 -15.78
CA ILE A 624 20.75 -29.43 -15.32
C ILE A 624 20.59 -29.96 -13.88
N CYS A 625 19.65 -29.39 -13.12
CA CYS A 625 19.31 -29.82 -11.76
C CYS A 625 17.90 -30.43 -11.69
N GLU A 626 17.69 -31.30 -10.69
CA GLU A 626 16.35 -31.77 -10.30
C GLU A 626 15.63 -30.70 -9.49
N ARG A 627 15.20 -29.63 -10.17
CA ARG A 627 14.52 -28.48 -9.59
C ARG A 627 13.22 -28.19 -10.33
N PHE A 628 12.25 -27.68 -9.59
CA PHE A 628 11.12 -26.98 -10.17
C PHE A 628 10.79 -25.69 -9.44
N GLU A 629 10.15 -24.80 -10.18
CA GLU A 629 9.41 -23.68 -9.63
C GLU A 629 7.96 -23.79 -10.07
N ALA A 630 7.01 -23.54 -9.18
CA ALA A 630 5.60 -23.50 -9.54
C ALA A 630 5.15 -22.05 -9.70
N PHE A 631 4.49 -21.77 -10.82
CA PHE A 631 3.99 -20.44 -11.17
C PHE A 631 2.46 -20.43 -11.29
N VAL A 632 1.85 -19.36 -10.81
CA VAL A 632 0.42 -19.05 -10.95
C VAL A 632 0.27 -17.56 -11.25
N CYS A 633 -0.65 -17.22 -12.16
CA CYS A 633 -0.88 -15.82 -12.57
C CYS A 633 0.44 -15.09 -12.87
N LYS A 634 1.37 -15.77 -13.54
CA LYS A 634 2.69 -15.26 -13.93
C LYS A 634 3.65 -14.92 -12.78
N LYS A 635 3.41 -15.47 -11.58
CA LYS A 635 4.30 -15.31 -10.42
C LYS A 635 4.61 -16.65 -9.81
N GLU A 636 5.87 -16.80 -9.42
CA GLU A 636 6.35 -17.94 -8.66
C GLU A 636 5.62 -17.99 -7.31
N ILE A 637 5.16 -19.17 -6.92
CA ILE A 637 4.59 -19.45 -5.60
C ILE A 637 5.44 -20.45 -4.81
N VAL A 638 6.19 -21.31 -5.50
CA VAL A 638 7.00 -22.40 -4.92
C VAL A 638 8.34 -22.49 -5.65
N ASN A 639 9.40 -22.75 -4.89
CA ASN A 639 10.68 -23.24 -5.40
C ASN A 639 11.06 -24.52 -4.64
N ALA A 640 11.52 -25.55 -5.34
CA ALA A 640 11.78 -26.86 -4.76
C ALA A 640 12.75 -27.69 -5.58
N TYR A 641 13.46 -28.62 -4.94
CA TYR A 641 14.43 -29.49 -5.61
C TYR A 641 14.76 -30.75 -4.83
N THR A 642 15.32 -31.73 -5.52
CA THR A 642 16.13 -32.77 -4.87
C THR A 642 17.37 -32.10 -4.28
N GLU A 643 17.60 -32.26 -2.99
CA GLU A 643 18.67 -31.59 -2.25
C GLU A 643 20.05 -32.11 -2.63
N LEU A 644 21.00 -31.20 -2.87
CA LEU A 644 22.40 -31.58 -3.02
C LEU A 644 22.94 -32.06 -1.68
N ASN A 645 23.31 -33.34 -1.65
CA ASN A 645 23.83 -34.01 -0.46
C ASN A 645 25.26 -34.55 -0.63
N ASP A 646 25.93 -34.21 -1.74
CA ASP A 646 27.36 -34.47 -1.93
C ASP A 646 28.16 -33.27 -1.37
N PRO A 647 28.92 -33.45 -0.27
CA PRO A 647 29.67 -32.35 0.35
C PRO A 647 30.78 -31.79 -0.55
N PHE A 648 31.36 -32.60 -1.43
CA PHE A 648 32.42 -32.13 -2.33
C PHE A 648 31.85 -31.23 -3.42
N ASP A 649 30.75 -31.63 -4.06
CA ASP A 649 30.05 -30.79 -5.04
C ASP A 649 29.51 -29.52 -4.36
N GLN A 650 28.91 -29.64 -3.17
CA GLN A 650 28.39 -28.47 -2.45
C GLN A 650 29.47 -27.43 -2.14
N ARG A 651 30.65 -27.87 -1.70
CA ARG A 651 31.79 -26.98 -1.43
C ARG A 651 32.25 -26.26 -2.71
N LEU A 652 32.39 -26.98 -3.81
CA LEU A 652 32.77 -26.38 -5.12
C LEU A 652 31.74 -25.34 -5.59
N ARG A 653 30.45 -25.57 -5.35
CA ARG A 653 29.39 -24.61 -5.69
C ARG A 653 29.42 -23.36 -4.80
N PHE A 654 29.75 -23.51 -3.52
CA PHE A 654 29.96 -22.36 -2.65
C PHE A 654 31.20 -21.54 -3.02
N GLU A 655 32.31 -22.20 -3.40
CA GLU A 655 33.50 -21.50 -3.90
C GLU A 655 33.18 -20.69 -5.16
N GLU A 656 32.36 -21.24 -6.06
CA GLU A 656 31.88 -20.54 -7.24
C GLU A 656 31.02 -19.31 -6.88
N GLN A 657 30.07 -19.47 -5.95
CA GLN A 657 29.25 -18.35 -5.45
C GLN A 657 30.11 -17.26 -4.78
N ALA A 658 31.08 -17.64 -3.96
CA ALA A 658 32.01 -16.70 -3.33
C ALA A 658 32.85 -15.95 -4.36
N ARG A 659 33.24 -16.60 -5.47
CA ARG A 659 33.93 -15.95 -6.59
C ARG A 659 33.02 -14.95 -7.32
N GLN A 660 31.75 -15.28 -7.53
CA GLN A 660 30.75 -14.36 -8.11
C GLN A 660 30.52 -13.14 -7.21
N LYS A 661 30.45 -13.35 -5.89
CA LYS A 661 30.38 -12.27 -4.90
C LYS A 661 31.58 -11.33 -4.98
N ALA A 662 32.79 -11.88 -5.08
CA ALA A 662 34.01 -11.10 -5.26
C ALA A 662 34.04 -10.30 -6.59
N GLN A 663 33.23 -10.70 -7.58
CA GLN A 663 33.05 -9.99 -8.85
C GLN A 663 31.92 -8.95 -8.83
N GLY A 664 31.29 -8.73 -7.67
CA GLY A 664 30.27 -7.68 -7.46
C GLY A 664 28.82 -8.17 -7.48
N ASP A 665 28.59 -9.48 -7.35
CA ASP A 665 27.24 -10.01 -7.11
C ASP A 665 26.90 -9.99 -5.60
N ASP A 666 26.23 -8.92 -5.16
CA ASP A 666 25.83 -8.71 -3.77
C ASP A 666 24.86 -9.79 -3.23
N GLU A 667 24.21 -10.57 -4.10
CA GLU A 667 23.21 -11.58 -3.75
C GLU A 667 23.81 -12.99 -3.59
N ALA A 668 25.06 -13.18 -4.05
CA ALA A 668 25.72 -14.48 -4.01
C ALA A 668 26.12 -14.91 -2.58
N GLN A 669 26.01 -16.21 -2.33
CA GLN A 669 26.24 -16.81 -1.01
C GLN A 669 27.73 -16.86 -0.65
N MET A 670 28.04 -16.88 0.65
CA MET A 670 29.38 -17.18 1.15
C MET A 670 29.55 -18.69 1.35
N VAL A 671 30.79 -19.14 1.55
CA VAL A 671 31.07 -20.52 1.90
C VAL A 671 30.70 -20.78 3.35
N ASP A 672 29.76 -21.69 3.58
CA ASP A 672 29.40 -22.18 4.91
C ASP A 672 30.04 -23.55 5.17
N GLU A 673 31.23 -23.54 5.79
CA GLU A 673 31.96 -24.77 6.10
C GLU A 673 31.28 -25.60 7.20
N ASN A 674 30.48 -25.00 8.08
CA ASN A 674 29.74 -25.75 9.09
C ASN A 674 28.65 -26.59 8.40
N PHE A 675 27.95 -26.01 7.42
CA PHE A 675 26.98 -26.75 6.61
C PHE A 675 27.65 -27.85 5.77
N CYS A 676 28.79 -27.58 5.12
CA CYS A 676 29.55 -28.62 4.42
C CYS A 676 29.97 -29.76 5.36
N THR A 677 30.44 -29.43 6.57
CA THR A 677 30.78 -30.43 7.60
C THR A 677 29.56 -31.27 7.96
N ALA A 678 28.37 -30.67 8.11
CA ALA A 678 27.15 -31.42 8.36
C ALA A 678 26.80 -32.39 7.21
N LEU A 679 26.98 -31.98 5.95
CA LEU A 679 26.81 -32.89 4.81
C LEU A 679 27.80 -34.07 4.83
N GLU A 680 29.01 -33.87 5.37
CA GLU A 680 30.02 -34.94 5.55
C GLU A 680 29.59 -35.98 6.60
N PHE A 681 28.75 -35.62 7.58
CA PHE A 681 28.10 -36.58 8.48
C PHE A 681 26.99 -37.39 7.79
N GLY A 682 26.55 -36.96 6.61
CA GLY A 682 25.63 -37.69 5.74
C GLY A 682 24.21 -37.14 5.78
N LEU A 683 23.87 -36.30 4.80
CA LEU A 683 22.49 -35.95 4.48
C LEU A 683 21.88 -37.08 3.62
N PRO A 684 20.81 -37.76 4.07
CA PRO A 684 20.08 -38.70 3.21
C PRO A 684 19.61 -38.05 1.90
N PRO A 685 19.34 -38.81 0.83
CA PRO A 685 18.61 -38.28 -0.32
C PRO A 685 17.35 -37.57 0.20
N THR A 686 17.17 -36.28 -0.11
CA THR A 686 16.15 -35.43 0.54
C THR A 686 15.51 -34.56 -0.53
N GLY A 687 14.21 -34.32 -0.42
CA GLY A 687 13.49 -33.33 -1.20
C GLY A 687 13.21 -32.11 -0.34
N GLY A 688 13.54 -30.92 -0.83
CA GLY A 688 13.25 -29.66 -0.15
C GLY A 688 12.32 -28.77 -0.98
N TRP A 689 11.61 -27.91 -0.26
CA TRP A 689 10.52 -27.12 -0.81
C TRP A 689 10.33 -25.84 -0.02
N GLY A 690 10.02 -24.74 -0.71
CA GLY A 690 9.63 -23.48 -0.10
C GLY A 690 8.49 -22.79 -0.84
N MET A 691 7.53 -22.24 -0.10
CA MET A 691 6.38 -21.50 -0.65
C MET A 691 6.22 -20.12 -0.02
N GLY A 692 6.00 -19.12 -0.88
CA GLY A 692 5.67 -17.76 -0.46
C GLY A 692 4.21 -17.66 0.02
N ILE A 693 4.01 -17.59 1.35
CA ILE A 693 2.67 -17.53 1.95
C ILE A 693 1.94 -16.26 1.53
N ASP A 694 2.64 -15.13 1.47
CA ASP A 694 2.05 -13.84 1.10
C ASP A 694 1.45 -13.87 -0.31
N ARG A 695 2.16 -14.47 -1.28
CA ARG A 695 1.67 -14.63 -2.66
C ARG A 695 0.46 -15.55 -2.72
N MET A 696 0.44 -16.63 -1.95
CA MET A 696 -0.75 -17.49 -1.85
C MET A 696 -1.97 -16.74 -1.31
N VAL A 697 -1.79 -15.90 -0.29
CA VAL A 697 -2.88 -15.05 0.22
C VAL A 697 -3.33 -14.07 -0.87
N MET A 698 -2.40 -13.46 -1.62
CA MET A 698 -2.72 -12.53 -2.71
C MET A 698 -3.66 -13.17 -3.74
N PHE A 699 -3.33 -14.38 -4.23
CA PHE A 699 -4.14 -15.06 -5.23
C PHE A 699 -5.48 -15.54 -4.69
N LEU A 700 -5.52 -16.10 -3.47
CA LEU A 700 -6.75 -16.63 -2.88
C LEU A 700 -7.70 -15.55 -2.34
N THR A 701 -7.25 -14.30 -2.27
CA THR A 701 -8.05 -13.15 -1.81
C THR A 701 -8.27 -12.08 -2.88
N ASP A 702 -7.85 -12.36 -4.13
CA ASP A 702 -7.98 -11.45 -5.27
C ASP A 702 -7.36 -10.06 -4.99
N ASN A 703 -6.09 -10.06 -4.59
CA ASN A 703 -5.30 -8.86 -4.35
C ASN A 703 -3.99 -8.88 -5.14
N TYR A 704 -3.84 -7.93 -6.06
CA TYR A 704 -2.65 -7.83 -6.91
C TYR A 704 -1.40 -7.31 -6.20
N THR A 705 -1.55 -6.68 -5.02
CA THR A 705 -0.43 -6.12 -4.24
C THR A 705 -0.27 -6.80 -2.89
N ILE A 706 0.98 -7.13 -2.55
CA ILE A 706 1.37 -7.75 -1.27
C ILE A 706 0.97 -6.89 -0.06
N ARG A 707 0.87 -5.58 -0.25
CA ARG A 707 0.51 -4.64 0.84
C ARG A 707 -0.91 -4.82 1.36
N GLU A 708 -1.81 -5.40 0.57
CA GLU A 708 -3.19 -5.71 1.00
C GLU A 708 -3.24 -6.91 1.95
N VAL A 709 -2.29 -7.85 1.81
CA VAL A 709 -2.30 -9.12 2.56
C VAL A 709 -1.39 -9.12 3.79
N LEU A 710 -0.68 -8.01 4.01
CA LEU A 710 0.12 -7.74 5.19
C LEU A 710 -0.63 -6.81 6.14
N ALA A 711 -0.69 -7.17 7.42
CA ALA A 711 -1.30 -6.32 8.44
C ALA A 711 -0.64 -4.93 8.46
N PHE A 712 0.69 -4.89 8.49
CA PHE A 712 1.49 -3.67 8.46
C PHE A 712 2.58 -3.81 7.40
N PRO A 713 2.34 -3.41 6.14
CA PRO A 713 3.36 -3.47 5.10
C PRO A 713 4.43 -2.40 5.32
N PHE A 714 5.62 -2.61 4.76
CA PHE A 714 6.65 -1.59 4.76
C PHE A 714 6.17 -0.36 3.97
N MET A 715 6.29 0.81 4.57
CA MET A 715 5.97 2.10 3.97
C MET A 715 7.17 3.02 4.13
N LYS A 716 7.67 3.58 3.03
CA LYS A 716 8.72 4.60 3.09
C LYS A 716 8.25 5.76 3.97
N GLU A 717 9.11 6.29 4.83
CA GLU A 717 8.75 7.43 5.67
C GLU A 717 8.34 8.64 4.82
N GLU A 718 7.34 9.38 5.30
CA GLU A 718 7.06 10.71 4.78
C GLU A 718 8.29 11.57 5.09
N LYS A 719 8.86 12.25 4.08
CA LYS A 719 9.94 13.22 4.33
C LYS A 719 9.40 14.25 5.30
N ASN A 720 9.90 14.23 6.53
CA ASN A 720 9.43 15.11 7.59
C ASN A 720 9.67 16.56 7.13
N THR A 721 8.60 17.25 6.68
CA THR A 721 8.69 18.63 6.17
C THR A 721 8.78 19.60 7.35
N GLY A 722 9.75 19.41 8.26
CA GLY A 722 10.16 20.37 9.29
C GLY A 722 9.06 21.03 10.13
N LYS A 723 7.86 20.46 10.20
CA LYS A 723 6.78 20.91 11.07
C LYS A 723 6.58 19.78 12.06
N ASP A 724 7.08 19.98 13.28
CA ASP A 724 6.65 19.20 14.44
C ASP A 724 5.12 19.27 14.47
N LYS A 725 4.46 18.19 14.03
CA LYS A 725 3.04 18.02 14.24
C LYS A 725 2.88 17.92 15.75
N GLN A 726 2.28 18.94 16.37
CA GLN A 726 1.95 18.88 17.78
C GLN A 726 1.25 17.56 18.07
N LEU A 727 1.77 16.82 19.04
CA LEU A 727 1.20 15.53 19.41
C LEU A 727 -0.20 15.76 19.99
N ALA A 728 -1.07 14.77 19.83
CA ALA A 728 -2.41 14.75 20.41
C ALA A 728 -2.43 15.14 21.91
N ALA A 729 -1.39 14.73 22.65
CA ALA A 729 -1.18 15.05 24.06
C ALA A 729 -0.82 16.54 24.30
N GLU A 730 0.02 17.12 23.46
CA GLU A 730 0.45 18.52 23.55
C GLU A 730 -0.69 19.49 23.26
N VAL A 731 -1.51 19.17 22.25
CA VAL A 731 -2.70 19.97 21.87
C VAL A 731 -3.66 20.13 23.05
N VAL A 732 -3.70 19.17 23.98
CA VAL A 732 -4.61 19.17 25.13
C VAL A 732 -3.92 19.36 26.47
N GLY A 733 -2.65 19.80 26.46
CA GLY A 733 -1.89 20.14 27.66
C GLY A 733 -1.56 18.96 28.58
N ILE A 734 -1.41 17.75 28.03
CA ILE A 734 -0.90 16.61 28.78
C ILE A 734 0.63 16.70 28.78
N GLU A 735 1.21 17.02 29.94
CA GLU A 735 2.66 17.09 30.12
C GLU A 735 3.27 15.67 30.19
N PRO A 736 4.44 15.43 29.55
CA PRO A 736 5.20 14.20 29.74
C PRO A 736 5.55 14.03 31.22
N MET A 737 5.67 12.77 31.67
CA MET A 737 6.31 12.53 32.97
C MET A 737 7.77 13.02 32.90
N PRO A 738 8.32 13.55 34.01
CA PRO A 738 9.74 13.88 34.07
C PRO A 738 10.57 12.66 33.66
N GLU A 739 11.57 12.86 32.81
CA GLU A 739 12.55 11.81 32.53
C GLU A 739 13.25 11.43 33.84
N GLU A 740 13.24 10.15 34.19
CA GLU A 740 14.15 9.66 35.22
C GLU A 740 15.56 9.85 34.69
N ASP A 741 16.36 10.68 35.36
CA ASP A 741 17.74 10.96 34.99
C ASP A 741 18.58 9.69 35.23
N VAL A 742 18.55 8.79 34.25
CA VAL A 742 19.42 7.62 34.20
C VAL A 742 20.71 8.02 33.50
N SER A 743 21.42 8.98 34.08
CA SER A 743 22.80 9.26 33.71
C SER A 743 23.69 8.10 34.15
N VAL A 744 23.76 7.07 33.30
CA VAL A 744 24.85 6.09 33.35
C VAL A 744 26.11 6.85 32.96
N LYS A 745 26.89 7.27 33.95
CA LYS A 745 28.30 7.65 33.75
C LYS A 745 29.02 6.42 33.17
N HIS A 746 29.14 6.36 31.85
CA HIS A 746 30.10 5.50 31.17
C HIS A 746 31.49 6.14 31.22
#